data_AF-A0A918ZKA0-F1
#
_entry.id   AF-A0A918ZKA0-F1
#
_cell.length_a   1.000
_cell.length_b   1.000
_cell.length_c   1.000
_cell.angle_alpha   90.00
_cell.angle_beta   90.00
_cell.angle_gamma   90.00
#
_symmetry.space_group_name_H-M   'P 1'
#
loop_
_entity.id
_entity.type
_entity.pdbx_description
1 polymer ?
#
loop_
_entity_poly.entity_id
_entity_poly.type
_entity_poly.pdbx_seq_one_letter_code
_entity_poly.pdbx_strand_id
1 'polypeptide(L)'
;MLGAGMAGLFAARVLAGSFGEVVVVDRDVLTAGNAPRRRVPQGKHVHGLLARGQQVIEELFPGITQEFIEGGAAHGDVTGNVRWVLDGRPMRQPYSGLQVVSASRPLLEDRVRARVAALTNVRFLERHDVVEPTVADNGRRVTGVVLADDNGARHTLDSDLVVDATGRGSRTPVWLTEWGYAAVEEETARVGLGYTTRHYDIPDDAMGDDLSLHVVASPAAPRGAVCARVEKGRTVVTAYGVDGDHPPTDEEGFLAFLASLAAPDVHQAVLCGRPLDDLVPYRFPANLRRRYERLRSFPEGLLVVGDAVCSFNPTYAQGMTVAAVGATVLREHLARPDGPRAAEFFADLAREAVDVPWSIAVSNDQARLGLADPGSPDQRQASRITAAAALSDDVAVVYARVVSLLDPPEALGSPEFAALLDAADGVAGPVADTRKVLQVTTGGLTFDVETAGPADGDVAILLHGWPHCFASWTDVVPVLNRAGLRTIAPNQRGYSPKARPERVEDYRLPLLAQDVLGIMDELGVARAHVVGHDWGAIVAWYLAAQHPDRVRTLTAVAFPHLDAYQQAYRVDPEQQQASKYIDLLTAEGSTEYWLADDAARLRELLAGADNALAPEQQARYIDFHTRPGTFHASLNWYRAGTILDGRSALGKVPVPTTFIWSEEDESVSTMAAESTGAFVSGPYRLVTLKGVSHWQPQEVPGLVAEEILRVVAKETR
;
A
#
# COMPACT_ATOMS: atom_id res chain seq x y z
N MET A 1 29.59 28.82 5.75
CA MET A 1 28.38 27.95 5.77
C MET A 1 28.09 27.54 7.21
N LEU A 2 26.93 27.92 7.75
CA LEU A 2 26.50 27.58 9.11
C LEU A 2 25.58 26.35 9.10
N GLY A 3 26.00 25.27 9.77
CA GLY A 3 25.31 23.98 9.82
C GLY A 3 25.83 22.98 8.76
N ALA A 4 26.07 21.73 9.17
CA ALA A 4 26.55 20.64 8.32
C ALA A 4 25.50 19.52 8.11
N GLY A 5 24.20 19.84 8.22
CA GLY A 5 23.12 18.97 7.73
C GLY A 5 23.08 18.92 6.19
N MET A 6 22.18 18.11 5.61
CA MET A 6 22.11 17.95 4.14
C MET A 6 21.99 19.27 3.38
N ALA A 7 21.15 20.22 3.84
CA ALA A 7 21.06 21.55 3.22
C ALA A 7 22.40 22.31 3.22
N GLY A 8 23.13 22.26 4.33
CA GLY A 8 24.46 22.86 4.44
C GLY A 8 25.50 22.16 3.57
N LEU A 9 25.44 20.84 3.43
CA LEU A 9 26.33 20.07 2.56
C LEU A 9 26.08 20.36 1.08
N PHE A 10 24.82 20.43 0.66
CA PHE A 10 24.46 20.82 -0.71
C PHE A 10 24.90 22.26 -1.01
N ALA A 11 24.63 23.19 -0.09
CA ALA A 11 25.08 24.58 -0.23
C ALA A 11 26.61 24.66 -0.27
N ALA A 12 27.33 23.94 0.60
CA ALA A 12 28.80 23.93 0.61
C ALA A 12 29.38 23.41 -0.72
N ARG A 13 28.81 22.34 -1.28
CA ARG A 13 29.19 21.81 -2.61
C ARG A 13 29.06 22.85 -3.72
N VAL A 14 28.00 23.65 -3.67
CA VAL A 14 27.71 24.70 -4.65
C VAL A 14 28.63 25.91 -4.43
N LEU A 15 28.78 26.37 -3.20
CA LEU A 15 29.68 27.47 -2.81
C LEU A 15 31.14 27.18 -3.21
N ALA A 16 31.57 25.92 -3.10
CA ALA A 16 32.93 25.52 -3.47
C ALA A 16 33.25 25.73 -4.97
N GLY A 17 32.23 25.88 -5.82
CA GLY A 17 32.42 26.24 -7.24
C GLY A 17 32.66 27.72 -7.50
N SER A 18 32.35 28.60 -6.53
CA SER A 18 32.38 30.05 -6.69
C SER A 18 33.33 30.77 -5.72
N PHE A 19 33.73 30.11 -4.63
CA PHE A 19 34.58 30.70 -3.59
C PHE A 19 35.93 29.96 -3.45
N GLY A 20 36.98 30.72 -3.16
CA GLY A 20 38.33 30.17 -2.93
C GLY A 20 38.48 29.38 -1.63
N GLU A 21 37.62 29.63 -0.64
CA GLU A 21 37.54 28.88 0.62
C GLU A 21 36.07 28.79 1.07
N VAL A 22 35.65 27.62 1.54
CA VAL A 22 34.36 27.39 2.18
C VAL A 22 34.56 26.73 3.54
N VAL A 23 34.13 27.42 4.59
CA VAL A 23 34.15 26.89 5.96
C VAL A 23 32.75 26.42 6.34
N VAL A 24 32.62 25.13 6.65
CA VAL A 24 31.38 24.53 7.14
C VAL A 24 31.46 24.38 8.65
N VAL A 25 30.64 25.15 9.36
CA VAL A 25 30.66 25.20 10.83
C VAL A 25 29.54 24.33 11.39
N ASP A 26 29.87 23.41 12.30
CA ASP A 26 28.87 22.62 13.03
C ASP A 26 29.29 22.45 14.49
N ARG A 27 28.27 22.33 15.33
CA ARG A 27 28.32 22.17 16.78
C ARG A 27 28.54 20.71 17.20
N ASP A 28 28.25 19.77 16.31
CA ASP A 28 28.51 18.35 16.52
C ASP A 28 29.92 17.98 16.04
N VAL A 29 30.42 16.84 16.55
CA VAL A 29 31.55 16.13 15.95
C VAL A 29 31.03 15.42 14.70
N LEU A 30 31.69 15.64 13.57
CA LEU A 30 31.28 15.08 12.28
C LEU A 30 32.08 13.79 11.99
N THR A 31 32.09 12.86 12.95
CA THR A 31 32.80 11.57 12.83
C THR A 31 32.46 10.85 11.53
N ALA A 32 33.47 10.20 10.92
CA ALA A 32 33.28 9.22 9.88
C ALA A 32 32.52 8.00 10.45
N GLY A 33 31.45 7.57 9.79
CA GLY A 33 30.68 6.39 10.17
C GLY A 33 29.16 6.59 10.17
N ASN A 34 28.44 5.55 9.76
CA ASN A 34 26.99 5.51 9.59
C ASN A 34 26.23 5.43 10.93
N ALA A 35 26.45 6.39 11.84
CA ALA A 35 25.75 6.50 13.12
C ALA A 35 24.92 7.80 13.21
N PRO A 36 23.74 7.78 13.86
CA PRO A 36 22.95 9.00 14.09
C PRO A 36 23.74 10.06 14.88
N ARG A 37 23.71 11.32 14.41
CA ARG A 37 24.31 12.45 15.11
C ARG A 37 23.45 12.90 16.29
N ARG A 38 24.10 13.32 17.40
CA ARG A 38 23.41 13.74 18.63
C ARG A 38 22.39 14.85 18.40
N ARG A 39 22.72 15.87 17.59
CA ARG A 39 21.81 17.01 17.32
C ARG A 39 21.04 16.86 16.00
N VAL A 40 20.98 15.65 15.45
CA VAL A 40 20.06 15.25 14.37
C VAL A 40 19.13 14.14 14.88
N PRO A 41 18.24 14.45 15.84
CA PRO A 41 17.34 13.46 16.45
C PRO A 41 16.46 12.75 15.42
N GLN A 42 16.16 13.43 14.30
CA GLN A 42 15.44 12.85 13.17
C GLN A 42 16.16 11.63 12.58
N GLY A 43 17.49 11.57 12.64
CA GLY A 43 18.33 10.57 11.96
C GLY A 43 18.08 9.11 12.36
N LYS A 44 17.29 8.87 13.41
CA LYS A 44 16.85 7.53 13.86
C LYS A 44 15.56 7.04 13.19
N HIS A 45 14.91 7.90 12.41
CA HIS A 45 13.59 7.65 11.82
C HIS A 45 13.69 7.36 10.33
N VAL A 46 12.60 6.86 9.72
CA VAL A 46 12.56 6.67 8.26
C VAL A 46 12.78 8.00 7.55
N HIS A 47 13.53 7.96 6.44
CA HIS A 47 13.69 9.10 5.55
C HIS A 47 13.46 8.65 4.12
N GLY A 48 12.60 9.37 3.41
CA GLY A 48 12.48 9.24 1.96
C GLY A 48 13.31 10.30 1.26
N LEU A 49 13.88 9.94 0.11
CA LEU A 49 14.40 10.87 -0.87
C LEU A 49 13.47 10.79 -2.10
N LEU A 50 12.72 11.87 -2.38
CA LEU A 50 11.83 11.90 -3.54
C LEU A 50 12.66 11.83 -4.84
N ALA A 51 12.07 11.32 -5.92
CA ALA A 51 12.77 11.12 -7.19
C ALA A 51 13.42 12.41 -7.73
N ARG A 52 12.76 13.57 -7.59
CA ARG A 52 13.40 14.87 -7.94
C ARG A 52 14.64 15.16 -7.12
N GLY A 53 14.61 14.84 -5.82
CA GLY A 53 15.76 15.01 -4.93
C GLY A 53 16.91 14.10 -5.33
N GLN A 54 16.62 12.84 -5.70
CA GLN A 54 17.61 11.91 -6.23
C GLN A 54 18.30 12.47 -7.49
N GLN A 55 17.53 12.96 -8.47
CA GLN A 55 18.09 13.54 -9.70
C GLN A 55 19.01 14.73 -9.42
N VAL A 56 18.60 15.64 -8.55
CA VAL A 56 19.39 16.84 -8.22
C VAL A 56 20.66 16.46 -7.44
N ILE A 57 20.57 15.51 -6.52
CA ILE A 57 21.75 15.04 -5.75
C ILE A 57 22.74 14.34 -6.69
N GLU A 58 22.26 13.54 -7.65
CA GLU A 58 23.10 12.93 -8.69
C GLU A 58 23.79 13.98 -9.57
N GLU A 59 23.10 15.08 -9.90
CA GLU A 59 23.70 16.20 -10.64
C GLU A 59 24.78 16.93 -9.82
N LEU A 60 24.54 17.17 -8.53
CA LEU A 60 25.50 17.84 -7.64
C LEU A 60 26.73 16.95 -7.33
N PHE A 61 26.51 15.65 -7.24
CA PHE A 61 27.52 14.64 -6.91
C PHE A 61 27.40 13.44 -7.88
N PRO A 62 27.97 13.54 -9.09
CA PRO A 62 27.90 12.43 -10.04
C PRO A 62 28.46 11.13 -9.46
N GLY A 63 27.69 10.04 -9.59
CA GLY A 63 27.98 8.70 -9.08
C GLY A 63 27.47 8.43 -7.66
N ILE A 64 26.91 9.42 -6.95
CA ILE A 64 26.52 9.27 -5.54
C ILE A 64 25.42 8.23 -5.32
N THR A 65 24.49 8.08 -6.28
CA THR A 65 23.44 7.07 -6.18
C THR A 65 24.03 5.67 -6.13
N GLN A 66 25.06 5.41 -6.94
CA GLN A 66 25.79 4.16 -6.92
C GLN A 66 26.56 3.98 -5.61
N GLU A 67 27.15 5.03 -5.06
CA GLU A 67 27.81 4.98 -3.74
C GLU A 67 26.85 4.66 -2.58
N PHE A 68 25.58 5.07 -2.68
CA PHE A 68 24.53 4.66 -1.73
C PHE A 68 24.24 3.16 -1.86
N ILE A 69 24.08 2.66 -3.08
CA ILE A 69 23.83 1.23 -3.38
C ILE A 69 24.99 0.38 -2.89
N GLU A 70 26.24 0.78 -3.17
CA GLU A 70 27.45 0.12 -2.67
C GLU A 70 27.58 0.20 -1.15
N GLY A 71 27.01 1.24 -0.54
CA GLY A 71 26.83 1.37 0.91
C GLY A 71 25.76 0.43 1.49
N GLY A 72 25.08 -0.35 0.64
CA GLY A 72 24.04 -1.32 1.01
C GLY A 72 22.62 -0.76 0.96
N ALA A 73 22.39 0.44 0.41
CA ALA A 73 21.05 0.98 0.25
C ALA A 73 20.21 0.11 -0.70
N ALA A 74 18.95 -0.12 -0.34
CA ALA A 74 18.02 -0.79 -1.22
C ALA A 74 17.58 0.19 -2.33
N HIS A 75 17.32 -0.31 -3.54
CA HIS A 75 17.01 0.54 -4.71
C HIS A 75 16.03 -0.14 -5.66
N GLY A 76 15.29 0.67 -6.43
CA GLY A 76 14.35 0.21 -7.45
C GLY A 76 13.48 1.36 -7.96
N ASP A 77 12.20 1.09 -8.21
CA ASP A 77 11.24 2.04 -8.79
C ASP A 77 10.21 2.58 -7.78
N VAL A 78 9.87 3.87 -7.88
CA VAL A 78 8.91 4.55 -6.98
C VAL A 78 7.51 3.93 -7.01
N THR A 79 7.04 3.38 -8.12
CA THR A 79 5.73 2.72 -8.20
C THR A 79 5.86 1.20 -8.31
N GLY A 80 6.93 0.71 -8.94
CA GLY A 80 7.14 -0.72 -9.16
C GLY A 80 7.68 -1.48 -7.95
N ASN A 81 8.33 -0.81 -7.01
CA ASN A 81 8.93 -1.43 -5.82
C ASN A 81 8.55 -0.74 -4.49
N VAL A 82 7.67 0.25 -4.51
CA VAL A 82 7.11 0.84 -3.29
C VAL A 82 5.61 0.62 -3.31
N ARG A 83 5.11 -0.13 -2.31
CA ARG A 83 3.68 -0.37 -2.16
C ARG A 83 3.02 0.78 -1.45
N TRP A 84 2.26 1.57 -2.21
CA TRP A 84 1.46 2.66 -1.67
C TRP A 84 0.06 2.17 -1.37
N VAL A 85 -0.39 2.34 -0.14
CA VAL A 85 -1.79 2.20 0.24
C VAL A 85 -2.34 3.59 0.51
N LEU A 86 -3.23 4.05 -0.37
CA LEU A 86 -3.85 5.36 -0.34
C LEU A 86 -5.32 5.19 0.03
N ASP A 87 -5.75 5.79 1.14
CA ASP A 87 -7.13 5.69 1.63
C ASP A 87 -7.62 4.23 1.77
N GLY A 88 -6.76 3.37 2.32
CA GLY A 88 -7.01 1.94 2.51
C GLY A 88 -6.98 1.10 1.23
N ARG A 89 -6.63 1.68 0.07
CA ARG A 89 -6.56 0.97 -1.22
C ARG A 89 -5.13 0.86 -1.72
N PRO A 90 -4.65 -0.31 -2.13
CA PRO A 90 -3.36 -0.43 -2.78
C PRO A 90 -3.40 0.30 -4.12
N MET A 91 -2.47 1.23 -4.32
CA MET A 91 -2.21 1.84 -5.61
C MET A 91 -1.66 0.79 -6.58
N ARG A 92 -1.95 0.94 -7.87
CA ARG A 92 -1.30 0.13 -8.91
C ARG A 92 0.22 0.28 -8.82
N GLN A 93 0.95 -0.81 -9.09
CA GLN A 93 2.41 -0.86 -9.05
C GLN A 93 3.03 -1.05 -10.46
N PRO A 94 2.75 -0.18 -11.45
CA PRO A 94 3.46 -0.23 -12.71
C PRO A 94 4.93 0.19 -12.50
N TYR A 95 5.79 -0.10 -13.46
CA TYR A 95 7.15 0.42 -13.45
C TYR A 95 7.15 1.85 -14.04
N SER A 96 7.42 2.87 -13.22
CA SER A 96 7.38 4.28 -13.65
C SER A 96 8.67 4.77 -14.32
N GLY A 97 9.78 4.03 -14.15
CA GLY A 97 11.13 4.47 -14.50
C GLY A 97 11.71 5.50 -13.54
N LEU A 98 11.04 5.78 -12.41
CA LEU A 98 11.49 6.73 -11.41
C LEU A 98 12.30 6.00 -10.35
N GLN A 99 13.60 6.29 -10.31
CA GLN A 99 14.50 5.64 -9.37
C GLN A 99 14.26 6.09 -7.93
N VAL A 100 14.21 5.13 -7.01
CA VAL A 100 14.19 5.35 -5.57
C VAL A 100 15.37 4.64 -4.90
N VAL A 101 15.91 5.27 -3.87
CA VAL A 101 16.92 4.69 -2.97
C VAL A 101 16.35 4.76 -1.55
N SER A 102 16.25 3.60 -0.91
CA SER A 102 15.87 3.47 0.49
C SER A 102 17.12 3.23 1.34
N ALA A 103 17.48 4.24 2.12
CA ALA A 103 18.71 4.29 2.90
C ALA A 103 18.46 4.99 4.23
N SER A 104 19.23 4.61 5.26
CA SER A 104 19.22 5.38 6.50
C SER A 104 19.80 6.78 6.28
N ARG A 105 19.34 7.75 7.08
CA ARG A 105 19.89 9.10 7.06
C ARG A 105 21.39 9.14 7.33
N PRO A 106 21.95 8.36 8.27
CA PRO A 106 23.39 8.28 8.45
C PRO A 106 24.16 7.90 7.19
N LEU A 107 23.70 6.92 6.41
CA LEU A 107 24.36 6.53 5.15
C LEU A 107 24.31 7.66 4.12
N LEU A 108 23.13 8.25 3.90
CA LEU A 108 22.96 9.34 2.95
C LEU A 108 23.87 10.52 3.28
N GLU A 109 23.90 10.92 4.54
CA GLU A 109 24.67 12.07 5.00
C GLU A 109 26.18 11.80 5.00
N ASP A 110 26.62 10.58 5.35
CA ASP A 110 28.04 10.18 5.33
C ASP A 110 28.63 10.30 3.92
N ARG A 111 27.97 9.72 2.91
CA ARG A 111 28.47 9.77 1.51
C ARG A 111 28.50 11.20 0.97
N VAL A 112 27.43 11.97 1.17
CA VAL A 112 27.40 13.37 0.73
C VAL A 112 28.48 14.19 1.45
N ARG A 113 28.66 14.00 2.77
CA ARG A 113 29.70 14.68 3.53
C ARG A 113 31.11 14.30 3.05
N ALA A 114 31.35 13.03 2.77
CA ALA A 114 32.63 12.56 2.25
C ALA A 114 32.98 13.25 0.92
N ARG A 115 32.01 13.40 0.01
CA ARG A 115 32.20 14.12 -1.26
C ARG A 115 32.49 15.61 -1.05
N VAL A 116 31.83 16.25 -0.09
CA VAL A 116 32.09 17.66 0.25
C VAL A 116 33.48 17.82 0.90
N ALA A 117 33.86 16.92 1.79
CA ALA A 117 35.17 16.93 2.47
C ALA A 117 36.35 16.67 1.52
N ALA A 118 36.11 15.99 0.40
CA ALA A 118 37.12 15.76 -0.63
C ALA A 118 37.43 17.00 -1.48
N LEU A 119 36.63 18.07 -1.39
CA LEU A 119 36.86 19.32 -2.11
C LEU A 119 38.01 20.08 -1.45
N THR A 120 39.04 20.43 -2.22
CA THR A 120 40.30 21.00 -1.72
C THR A 120 40.15 22.37 -1.05
N ASN A 121 39.08 23.09 -1.38
CA ASN A 121 38.76 24.40 -0.84
C ASN A 121 37.68 24.38 0.25
N VAL A 122 37.25 23.19 0.71
CA VAL A 122 36.26 23.06 1.79
C VAL A 122 36.91 22.55 3.06
N ARG A 123 36.64 23.21 4.20
CA ARG A 123 37.05 22.72 5.52
C ARG A 123 35.88 22.68 6.49
N PHE A 124 35.86 21.66 7.33
CA PHE A 124 34.89 21.52 8.42
C PHE A 124 35.45 22.09 9.72
N LEU A 125 34.67 22.90 10.39
CA LEU A 125 34.94 23.45 11.70
C LEU A 125 33.89 22.89 12.69
N GLU A 126 34.23 21.75 13.28
CA GLU A 126 33.38 20.98 14.19
C GLU A 126 33.47 21.49 15.63
N ARG A 127 32.47 21.19 16.48
CA ARG A 127 32.43 21.63 17.89
C ARG A 127 32.45 23.15 18.06
N HIS A 128 31.75 23.82 17.15
CA HIS A 128 31.65 25.28 17.11
C HIS A 128 30.20 25.72 17.06
N ASP A 129 29.77 26.45 18.09
CA ASP A 129 28.45 27.06 18.15
C ASP A 129 28.51 28.47 17.53
N VAL A 130 27.48 28.80 16.73
CA VAL A 130 27.33 30.14 16.15
C VAL A 130 26.73 31.07 17.19
N VAL A 131 27.47 32.12 17.58
CA VAL A 131 27.03 33.11 18.58
C VAL A 131 26.21 34.20 17.91
N GLU A 132 26.82 34.90 16.96
CA GLU A 132 26.22 36.03 16.22
C GLU A 132 27.03 36.32 14.94
N PRO A 133 26.40 36.84 13.86
CA PRO A 133 27.12 37.36 12.70
C PRO A 133 27.89 38.64 13.04
N THR A 134 29.04 38.86 12.40
CA THR A 134 29.69 40.16 12.42
C THR A 134 29.09 41.06 11.35
N VAL A 135 28.84 42.32 11.69
CA VAL A 135 28.15 43.27 10.83
C VAL A 135 28.91 44.58 10.68
N ALA A 136 28.84 45.15 9.49
CA ALA A 136 29.33 46.48 9.12
C ALA A 136 28.16 47.38 8.69
N ASP A 137 28.46 48.66 8.43
CA ASP A 137 27.52 49.63 7.85
C ASP A 137 26.18 49.73 8.61
N ASN A 138 26.26 49.77 9.95
CA ASN A 138 25.11 49.78 10.86
C ASN A 138 24.14 48.60 10.62
N GLY A 139 24.69 47.40 10.39
CA GLY A 139 23.90 46.18 10.19
C GLY A 139 23.55 45.89 8.73
N ARG A 140 24.00 46.72 7.78
CA ARG A 140 23.64 46.57 6.35
C ARG A 140 24.41 45.48 5.62
N ARG A 141 25.55 45.05 6.16
CA ARG A 141 26.38 44.01 5.57
C ARG A 141 26.91 43.08 6.64
N VAL A 142 26.72 41.78 6.43
CA VAL A 142 27.37 40.72 7.20
C VAL A 142 28.76 40.48 6.62
N THR A 143 29.77 40.46 7.48
CA THR A 143 31.19 40.34 7.08
C THR A 143 31.87 39.11 7.69
N GLY A 144 31.13 38.25 8.37
CA GLY A 144 31.68 37.12 9.10
C GLY A 144 30.75 36.62 10.20
N VAL A 145 31.32 35.83 11.10
CA VAL A 145 30.59 35.20 12.21
C VAL A 145 31.46 35.07 13.45
N VAL A 146 30.87 35.32 14.62
CA VAL A 146 31.46 34.99 15.92
C VAL A 146 31.02 33.58 16.30
N LEU A 147 32.01 32.75 16.58
CA LEU A 147 31.86 31.35 16.95
C LEU A 147 32.34 31.15 18.39
N ALA A 148 31.77 30.18 19.08
CA ALA A 148 32.24 29.71 20.39
C ALA A 148 32.61 28.23 20.29
N ASP A 149 33.79 27.88 20.79
CA ASP A 149 34.19 26.47 20.94
C ASP A 149 33.50 25.81 22.16
N ASP A 150 33.75 24.51 22.37
CA ASP A 150 33.21 23.75 23.52
C ASP A 150 33.61 24.34 24.89
N ASN A 151 34.67 25.16 24.97
CA ASN A 151 35.11 25.83 26.19
C ASN A 151 34.50 27.23 26.36
N GLY A 152 33.67 27.66 25.41
CA GLY A 152 33.07 28.99 25.36
C GLY A 152 34.02 30.09 24.86
N ALA A 153 35.20 29.74 24.36
CA ALA A 153 36.14 30.71 23.80
C ALA A 153 35.62 31.23 22.46
N ARG A 154 35.49 32.57 22.37
CA ARG A 154 34.95 33.23 21.19
C ARG A 154 36.04 33.54 20.18
N HIS A 155 35.77 33.28 18.90
CA HIS A 155 36.62 33.68 17.78
C HIS A 155 35.77 34.20 16.64
N THR A 156 36.31 35.19 15.94
CA THR A 156 35.70 35.76 14.75
C THR A 156 36.26 35.08 13.51
N LEU A 157 35.38 34.68 12.61
CA LEU A 157 35.70 34.18 11.29
C LEU A 157 35.16 35.17 10.26
N ASP A 158 36.06 35.85 9.56
CA ASP A 158 35.69 36.77 8.47
C ASP A 158 35.25 35.99 7.23
N SER A 159 34.28 36.53 6.48
CA SER A 159 33.77 35.90 5.26
C SER A 159 33.10 36.91 4.34
N ASP A 160 33.23 36.71 3.03
CA ASP A 160 32.50 37.49 2.02
C ASP A 160 31.00 37.18 1.99
N LEU A 161 30.63 35.94 2.34
CA LEU A 161 29.26 35.46 2.35
C LEU A 161 29.04 34.44 3.48
N VAL A 162 28.02 34.71 4.30
CA VAL A 162 27.48 33.79 5.29
C VAL A 162 26.21 33.17 4.73
N VAL A 163 26.11 31.84 4.76
CA VAL A 163 24.88 31.10 4.42
C VAL A 163 24.44 30.34 5.65
N ASP A 164 23.20 30.56 6.09
CA ASP A 164 22.58 29.89 7.24
C ASP A 164 21.75 28.68 6.82
N ALA A 165 22.18 27.49 7.20
CA ALA A 165 21.41 26.24 7.14
C ALA A 165 21.34 25.54 8.51
N THR A 166 21.30 26.32 9.59
CA THR A 166 21.18 25.79 10.97
C THR A 166 19.79 25.20 11.26
N GLY A 167 18.89 25.25 10.28
CA GLY A 167 17.60 24.58 10.27
C GLY A 167 16.52 25.31 11.05
N ARG A 168 15.54 24.56 11.56
CA ARG A 168 14.36 25.13 12.25
C ARG A 168 14.72 26.08 13.40
N GLY A 169 15.83 25.82 14.09
CA GLY A 169 16.35 26.62 15.20
C GLY A 169 17.20 27.85 14.80
N SER A 170 17.17 28.26 13.52
CA SER A 170 17.88 29.46 13.06
C SER A 170 17.52 30.70 13.88
N ARG A 171 18.56 31.49 14.19
CA ARG A 171 18.45 32.79 14.88
C ARG A 171 18.43 33.98 13.92
N THR A 172 18.51 33.75 12.61
CA THR A 172 18.53 34.81 11.60
C THR A 172 17.34 35.79 11.70
N PRO A 173 16.08 35.36 11.93
CA PRO A 173 14.97 36.30 12.13
C PRO A 173 15.15 37.24 13.32
N VAL A 174 15.77 36.75 14.40
CA VAL A 174 16.06 37.53 15.61
C VAL A 174 17.13 38.58 15.30
N TRP A 175 18.25 38.16 14.69
CA TRP A 175 19.34 39.06 14.33
C TRP A 175 18.89 40.18 13.38
N LEU A 176 18.06 39.88 12.38
CA LEU A 176 17.52 40.88 11.47
C LEU A 176 16.73 41.96 12.22
N THR A 177 15.90 41.55 13.17
CA THR A 177 15.11 42.50 13.99
C THR A 177 16.01 43.35 14.89
N GLU A 178 17.03 42.74 15.50
CA GLU A 178 18.03 43.44 16.32
C GLU A 178 18.82 44.49 15.53
N TRP A 179 19.07 44.24 14.23
CA TRP A 179 19.73 45.18 13.32
C TRP A 179 18.78 46.18 12.66
N GLY A 180 17.50 46.20 13.05
CA GLY A 180 16.51 47.17 12.58
C GLY A 180 15.84 46.85 11.24
N TYR A 181 15.95 45.62 10.75
CA TYR A 181 15.14 45.14 9.62
C TYR A 181 13.71 44.83 10.07
N ALA A 182 12.78 44.78 9.11
CA ALA A 182 11.43 44.32 9.39
C ALA A 182 11.46 42.86 9.88
N ALA A 183 10.57 42.53 10.82
CA ALA A 183 10.41 41.16 11.30
C ALA A 183 10.06 40.24 10.13
N VAL A 184 10.73 39.09 10.07
CA VAL A 184 10.42 38.06 9.06
C VAL A 184 9.04 37.50 9.37
N GLU A 185 8.13 37.56 8.41
CA GLU A 185 6.82 36.95 8.56
C GLU A 185 6.97 35.42 8.62
N GLU A 186 6.40 34.81 9.66
CA GLU A 186 6.40 33.36 9.85
C GLU A 186 4.98 32.81 9.66
N GLU A 187 4.83 31.88 8.71
CA GLU A 187 3.62 31.10 8.53
C GLU A 187 3.79 29.76 9.27
N THR A 188 2.86 29.45 10.17
CA THR A 188 2.87 28.21 10.95
C THR A 188 1.57 27.46 10.73
N ALA A 189 1.66 26.20 10.27
CA ALA A 189 0.52 25.30 10.17
C ALA A 189 0.66 24.17 11.19
N ARG A 190 -0.19 24.21 12.23
CA ARG A 190 -0.17 23.22 13.33
C ARG A 190 -0.55 21.85 12.78
N VAL A 191 0.20 20.83 13.22
CA VAL A 191 -0.05 19.42 12.86
C VAL A 191 -0.21 18.57 14.12
N GLY A 192 0.67 18.77 15.11
CA GLY A 192 0.71 17.90 16.29
C GLY A 192 1.06 16.46 15.92
N LEU A 193 2.01 16.26 15.00
CA LEU A 193 2.44 14.94 14.56
C LEU A 193 3.28 14.25 15.64
N GLY A 194 3.01 12.97 15.84
CA GLY A 194 3.84 12.09 16.63
C GLY A 194 4.10 10.78 15.91
N TYR A 195 5.36 10.35 15.86
CA TYR A 195 5.73 9.06 15.31
C TYR A 195 6.69 8.29 16.21
N THR A 196 6.63 6.97 16.11
CA THR A 196 7.51 6.04 16.83
C THR A 196 8.20 5.14 15.81
N THR A 197 9.50 4.91 16.00
CA THR A 197 10.30 4.12 15.06
C THR A 197 11.12 3.05 15.75
N ARG A 198 11.33 1.94 15.03
CA ARG A 198 12.22 0.85 15.42
C ARG A 198 12.76 0.12 14.20
N HIS A 199 13.91 -0.50 14.36
CA HIS A 199 14.50 -1.36 13.34
C HIS A 199 14.16 -2.83 13.61
N TYR A 200 13.94 -3.57 12.53
CA TYR A 200 13.58 -4.97 12.53
C TYR A 200 14.48 -5.75 11.56
N ASP A 201 14.63 -7.03 11.87
CA ASP A 201 15.15 -8.09 11.04
C ASP A 201 13.94 -8.82 10.46
N ILE A 202 13.45 -8.36 9.30
CA ILE A 202 12.25 -8.87 8.64
C ILE A 202 12.69 -9.77 7.47
N PRO A 203 12.16 -11.01 7.37
CA PRO A 203 12.44 -11.90 6.24
C PRO A 203 12.12 -11.27 4.87
N ASP A 204 12.93 -11.57 3.86
CA ASP A 204 12.79 -10.98 2.51
C ASP A 204 11.43 -11.31 1.87
N ASP A 205 10.86 -12.48 2.12
CA ASP A 205 9.57 -12.89 1.58
C ASP A 205 8.37 -12.15 2.19
N ALA A 206 8.50 -11.63 3.41
CA ALA A 206 7.43 -10.94 4.13
C ALA A 206 6.99 -9.61 3.46
N MET A 207 7.85 -9.01 2.63
CA MET A 207 7.53 -7.82 1.82
C MET A 207 7.55 -8.12 0.30
N GLY A 208 7.80 -9.37 -0.10
CA GLY A 208 8.01 -9.74 -1.50
C GLY A 208 9.11 -8.92 -2.18
N ASP A 209 8.86 -8.47 -3.41
CA ASP A 209 9.77 -7.64 -4.20
C ASP A 209 9.74 -6.14 -3.80
N ASP A 210 8.94 -5.78 -2.78
CA ASP A 210 8.81 -4.39 -2.35
C ASP A 210 10.02 -3.96 -1.50
N LEU A 211 10.54 -2.77 -1.82
CA LEU A 211 11.57 -2.09 -1.03
C LEU A 211 10.96 -1.43 0.20
N SER A 212 9.73 -0.93 0.08
CA SER A 212 9.00 -0.33 1.18
C SER A 212 7.48 -0.44 1.03
N LEU A 213 6.81 -0.51 2.17
CA LEU A 213 5.35 -0.48 2.31
C LEU A 213 4.95 0.85 2.96
N HIS A 214 4.05 1.58 2.33
CA HIS A 214 3.60 2.90 2.74
C HIS A 214 2.09 2.89 2.94
N VAL A 215 1.64 2.80 4.19
CA VAL A 215 0.23 3.02 4.55
C VAL A 215 0.05 4.49 4.87
N VAL A 216 -0.55 5.22 3.93
CA VAL A 216 -0.67 6.67 4.00
C VAL A 216 -1.93 7.05 4.75
N ALA A 217 -1.78 7.85 5.80
CA ALA A 217 -2.91 8.37 6.57
C ALA A 217 -3.83 9.25 5.70
N SER A 218 -5.14 9.04 5.83
CA SER A 218 -6.21 9.82 5.20
C SER A 218 -7.12 10.46 6.25
N PRO A 219 -8.02 11.39 5.87
CA PRO A 219 -9.03 11.90 6.81
C PRO A 219 -9.93 10.81 7.41
N ALA A 220 -10.19 9.72 6.67
CA ALA A 220 -10.98 8.59 7.14
C ALA A 220 -10.18 7.62 8.03
N ALA A 221 -8.87 7.53 7.81
CA ALA A 221 -7.94 6.71 8.59
C ALA A 221 -6.68 7.51 8.95
N PRO A 222 -6.68 8.25 10.08
CA PRO A 222 -5.64 9.23 10.41
C PRO A 222 -4.32 8.63 10.91
N ARG A 223 -4.20 7.30 10.96
CA ARG A 223 -2.99 6.56 11.33
C ARG A 223 -2.26 6.10 10.07
N GLY A 224 -0.94 6.23 10.05
CA GLY A 224 -0.11 5.76 8.93
C GLY A 224 1.16 5.10 9.40
N ALA A 225 1.82 4.38 8.50
CA ALA A 225 3.13 3.80 8.75
C ALA A 225 3.94 3.63 7.47
N VAL A 226 5.26 3.61 7.65
CA VAL A 226 6.22 3.25 6.60
C VAL A 226 7.08 2.11 7.13
N CYS A 227 7.22 1.06 6.33
CA CYS A 227 8.11 -0.08 6.56
C CYS A 227 9.08 -0.16 5.39
N ALA A 228 10.36 0.17 5.58
CA ALA A 228 11.31 0.34 4.49
C ALA A 228 12.62 -0.41 4.73
N ARG A 229 13.06 -1.18 3.73
CA ARG A 229 14.37 -1.85 3.74
C ARG A 229 15.48 -0.79 3.69
N VAL A 230 16.49 -0.92 4.54
CA VAL A 230 17.67 -0.05 4.61
C VAL A 230 18.94 -0.89 4.69
N GLU A 231 20.09 -0.25 4.66
CA GLU A 231 21.37 -0.94 4.63
C GLU A 231 21.64 -1.84 5.85
N LYS A 232 22.48 -2.86 5.61
CA LYS A 232 22.82 -3.95 6.55
C LYS A 232 21.70 -4.97 6.78
N GLY A 233 20.80 -5.15 5.79
CA GLY A 233 19.73 -6.15 5.86
C GLY A 233 18.71 -5.86 6.96
N ARG A 234 18.46 -4.58 7.25
CA ARG A 234 17.53 -4.16 8.30
C ARG A 234 16.34 -3.47 7.66
N THR A 235 15.20 -3.51 8.33
CA THR A 235 14.00 -2.77 7.95
C THR A 235 13.69 -1.74 9.02
N VAL A 236 13.48 -0.49 8.62
CA VAL A 236 13.04 0.58 9.52
C VAL A 236 11.52 0.70 9.43
N VAL A 237 10.86 0.70 10.59
CA VAL A 237 9.40 0.84 10.68
C VAL A 237 9.07 2.09 11.47
N THR A 238 8.39 3.04 10.84
CA THR A 238 7.93 4.29 11.47
C THR A 238 6.40 4.35 11.36
N ALA A 239 5.71 4.22 12.49
CA ALA A 239 4.28 4.50 12.59
C ALA A 239 4.06 5.95 13.01
N TYR A 240 2.99 6.59 12.56
CA TYR A 240 2.69 7.99 12.87
C TYR A 240 1.19 8.25 12.98
N GLY A 241 0.85 9.26 13.79
CA GLY A 241 -0.50 9.80 13.95
C GLY A 241 -0.46 11.27 14.36
N VAL A 242 -1.63 11.89 14.50
CA VAL A 242 -1.79 13.33 14.72
C VAL A 242 -2.71 13.63 15.91
N ASP A 243 -2.62 14.86 16.41
CA ASP A 243 -3.49 15.44 17.45
C ASP A 243 -3.66 14.59 18.73
N GLY A 244 -2.56 13.97 19.17
CA GLY A 244 -2.53 13.18 20.41
C GLY A 244 -2.75 11.69 20.22
N ASP A 245 -3.26 11.25 19.06
CA ASP A 245 -3.33 9.83 18.68
C ASP A 245 -1.98 9.34 18.15
N HIS A 246 -1.00 9.29 19.05
CA HIS A 246 0.36 8.95 18.71
C HIS A 246 0.67 7.47 18.97
N PRO A 247 1.50 6.83 18.13
CA PRO A 247 1.95 5.47 18.39
C PRO A 247 2.67 5.38 19.75
N PRO A 248 2.33 4.39 20.60
CA PRO A 248 2.99 4.15 21.88
C PRO A 248 4.47 3.77 21.72
N THR A 249 5.22 3.75 22.83
CA THR A 249 6.64 3.33 22.88
C THR A 249 6.84 2.01 23.61
N ASP A 250 5.78 1.29 23.93
CA ASP A 250 5.78 -0.10 24.40
C ASP A 250 5.38 -1.06 23.27
N GLU A 251 5.85 -2.31 23.35
CA GLU A 251 5.69 -3.33 22.31
C GLU A 251 4.20 -3.58 21.96
N GLU A 252 3.39 -3.85 22.98
CA GLU A 252 1.98 -4.20 22.82
C GLU A 252 1.20 -3.04 22.18
N GLY A 253 1.37 -1.82 22.71
CA GLY A 253 0.74 -0.63 22.18
C GLY A 253 1.18 -0.28 20.76
N PHE A 254 2.46 -0.48 20.42
CA PHE A 254 2.96 -0.23 19.07
C PHE A 254 2.40 -1.24 18.06
N LEU A 255 2.35 -2.54 18.40
CA LEU A 255 1.76 -3.57 17.54
C LEU A 255 0.26 -3.34 17.35
N ALA A 256 -0.48 -3.01 18.42
CA ALA A 256 -1.89 -2.66 18.34
C ALA A 256 -2.14 -1.43 17.45
N PHE A 257 -1.25 -0.43 17.51
CA PHE A 257 -1.31 0.72 16.60
C PHE A 257 -1.13 0.29 15.14
N LEU A 258 -0.15 -0.56 14.84
CA LEU A 258 0.06 -1.08 13.48
C LEU A 258 -1.12 -1.92 12.98
N ALA A 259 -1.73 -2.75 13.85
CA ALA A 259 -2.90 -3.56 13.49
C ALA A 259 -4.14 -2.71 13.13
N SER A 260 -4.21 -1.48 13.63
CA SER A 260 -5.32 -0.55 13.37
C SER A 260 -5.17 0.30 12.10
N LEU A 261 -4.07 0.12 11.37
CA LEU A 261 -3.84 0.84 10.12
C LEU A 261 -4.90 0.46 9.06
N ALA A 262 -5.08 1.33 8.07
CA ALA A 262 -6.05 1.12 6.98
C ALA A 262 -5.72 -0.10 6.09
N ALA A 263 -4.53 -0.70 6.24
CA ALA A 263 -4.15 -1.94 5.60
C ALA A 263 -3.21 -2.75 6.51
N PRO A 264 -3.30 -4.10 6.49
CA PRO A 264 -2.58 -4.96 7.42
C PRO A 264 -1.11 -5.16 7.06
N ASP A 265 -0.66 -4.76 5.87
CA ASP A 265 0.63 -5.13 5.26
C ASP A 265 1.83 -4.83 6.18
N VAL A 266 1.88 -3.63 6.77
CA VAL A 266 2.98 -3.24 7.67
C VAL A 266 2.95 -4.07 8.96
N HIS A 267 1.76 -4.29 9.52
CA HIS A 267 1.59 -5.10 10.73
C HIS A 267 2.03 -6.55 10.48
N GLN A 268 1.60 -7.15 9.36
CA GLN A 268 1.97 -8.52 8.99
C GLN A 268 3.48 -8.66 8.77
N ALA A 269 4.11 -7.72 8.06
CA ALA A 269 5.57 -7.72 7.89
C ALA A 269 6.31 -7.65 9.23
N VAL A 270 5.83 -6.84 10.17
CA VAL A 270 6.42 -6.70 11.51
C VAL A 270 6.25 -7.99 12.34
N LEU A 271 5.11 -8.68 12.24
CA LEU A 271 4.90 -9.95 12.96
C LEU A 271 5.85 -11.07 12.51
N CYS A 272 6.31 -11.02 11.26
CA CYS A 272 7.32 -11.94 10.75
C CYS A 272 8.75 -11.59 11.19
N GLY A 273 8.97 -10.38 11.71
CA GLY A 273 10.29 -9.84 11.99
C GLY A 273 10.70 -9.92 13.46
N ARG A 274 12.01 -9.94 13.69
CA ARG A 274 12.58 -9.78 15.04
C ARG A 274 13.04 -8.35 15.24
N PRO A 275 12.70 -7.72 16.37
CA PRO A 275 13.19 -6.37 16.64
C PRO A 275 14.68 -6.30 16.94
N LEU A 276 15.31 -5.19 16.56
CA LEU A 276 16.74 -4.96 16.69
C LEU A 276 17.13 -3.91 17.75
N ASP A 277 16.24 -2.96 18.03
CA ASP A 277 16.46 -1.89 19.00
C ASP A 277 15.16 -1.42 19.68
N ASP A 278 15.27 -0.41 20.54
CA ASP A 278 14.15 0.16 21.30
C ASP A 278 13.30 1.10 20.43
N LEU A 279 12.00 1.20 20.78
CA LEU A 279 11.09 2.17 20.18
C LEU A 279 11.50 3.60 20.51
N VAL A 280 11.73 4.41 19.48
CA VAL A 280 12.13 5.82 19.61
C VAL A 280 10.99 6.74 19.19
N PRO A 281 10.46 7.59 20.09
CA PRO A 281 9.44 8.57 19.74
C PRO A 281 10.05 9.86 19.18
N TYR A 282 9.26 10.56 18.37
CA TYR A 282 9.54 11.92 17.91
C TYR A 282 8.25 12.72 17.80
N ARG A 283 8.38 14.03 18.00
CA ARG A 283 7.27 14.98 17.96
C ARG A 283 7.59 16.12 17.00
N PHE A 284 6.65 16.42 16.13
CA PHE A 284 6.74 17.55 15.20
C PHE A 284 5.49 18.43 15.35
N PRO A 285 5.62 19.63 15.94
CA PRO A 285 4.46 20.41 16.33
C PRO A 285 3.73 21.06 15.15
N ALA A 286 4.46 21.59 14.17
CA ALA A 286 3.91 22.38 13.08
C ALA A 286 4.88 22.51 11.91
N ASN A 287 4.35 22.65 10.70
CA ASN A 287 5.08 23.20 9.56
C ASN A 287 5.45 24.66 9.85
N LEU A 288 6.61 25.11 9.38
CA LEU A 288 7.09 26.49 9.54
C LEU A 288 7.66 27.01 8.22
N ARG A 289 7.22 28.18 7.78
CA ARG A 289 7.78 28.89 6.63
C ARG A 289 8.11 30.32 7.01
N ARG A 290 9.33 30.76 6.70
CA ARG A 290 9.81 32.12 6.92
C ARG A 290 9.85 32.86 5.59
N ARG A 291 9.06 33.93 5.46
CA ARG A 291 8.82 34.66 4.20
C ARG A 291 9.92 35.71 3.92
N TYR A 292 11.17 35.27 3.80
CA TYR A 292 12.30 36.18 3.52
C TYR A 292 12.11 36.98 2.22
N GLU A 293 11.41 36.43 1.24
CA GLU A 293 11.09 37.07 -0.04
C GLU A 293 10.13 38.26 0.08
N ARG A 294 9.45 38.42 1.23
CA ARG A 294 8.56 39.55 1.51
C ARG A 294 9.28 40.74 2.16
N LEU A 295 10.55 40.58 2.56
CA LEU A 295 11.32 41.68 3.13
C LEU A 295 11.70 42.69 2.05
N ARG A 296 11.52 43.99 2.35
CA ARG A 296 11.89 45.09 1.44
C ARG A 296 13.40 45.30 1.34
N SER A 297 14.14 44.91 2.37
CA SER A 297 15.59 44.99 2.43
C SER A 297 16.12 43.82 3.24
N PHE A 298 17.33 43.38 2.91
CA PHE A 298 18.05 42.29 3.56
C PHE A 298 19.54 42.64 3.60
N PRO A 299 20.31 42.29 4.64
CA PRO A 299 21.73 42.60 4.68
C PRO A 299 22.50 41.90 3.56
N GLU A 300 23.48 42.61 2.99
CA GLU A 300 24.43 42.02 2.06
C GLU A 300 25.32 40.99 2.78
N GLY A 301 25.84 40.00 2.05
CA GLY A 301 26.73 38.98 2.63
C GLY A 301 26.04 37.95 3.52
N LEU A 302 24.70 37.86 3.50
CA LEU A 302 23.93 36.83 4.20
C LEU A 302 22.88 36.19 3.28
N LEU A 303 22.74 34.87 3.33
CA LEU A 303 21.64 34.10 2.74
C LEU A 303 21.16 33.01 3.70
N VAL A 304 19.96 32.49 3.50
CA VAL A 304 19.34 31.46 4.36
C VAL A 304 18.79 30.33 3.48
N VAL A 305 19.00 29.07 3.86
CA VAL A 305 18.57 27.89 3.08
C VAL A 305 18.05 26.74 3.95
N GLY A 306 17.39 25.76 3.31
CA GLY A 306 16.89 24.55 3.97
C GLY A 306 15.82 24.81 5.03
N ASP A 307 15.84 24.04 6.11
CA ASP A 307 14.87 24.15 7.22
C ASP A 307 14.90 25.51 7.95
N ALA A 308 15.93 26.35 7.71
CA ALA A 308 15.96 27.72 8.21
C ALA A 308 14.99 28.63 7.44
N VAL A 309 14.68 28.30 6.18
CA VAL A 309 13.65 28.98 5.37
C VAL A 309 12.30 28.29 5.53
N CYS A 310 12.24 26.96 5.36
CA CYS A 310 10.98 26.22 5.43
C CYS A 310 11.20 24.80 5.93
N SER A 311 10.45 24.41 6.97
CA SER A 311 10.49 23.09 7.60
C SER A 311 9.12 22.43 7.52
N PHE A 312 9.09 21.25 6.91
CA PHE A 312 7.87 20.51 6.57
C PHE A 312 7.60 19.37 7.55
N ASN A 313 6.35 18.93 7.59
CA ASN A 313 5.92 17.67 8.16
C ASN A 313 6.76 16.52 7.52
N PRO A 314 7.54 15.77 8.31
CA PRO A 314 8.45 14.75 7.78
C PRO A 314 7.77 13.61 7.03
N THR A 315 6.47 13.37 7.22
CA THR A 315 5.76 12.24 6.59
C THR A 315 5.67 12.35 5.07
N TYR A 316 5.84 13.56 4.51
CA TYR A 316 5.85 13.78 3.06
C TYR A 316 7.24 13.60 2.43
N ALA A 317 8.30 13.40 3.22
CA ALA A 317 9.68 13.21 2.74
C ALA A 317 10.25 14.34 1.85
N GLN A 318 9.71 15.56 1.95
CA GLN A 318 10.05 16.67 1.06
C GLN A 318 11.36 17.40 1.45
N GLY A 319 11.72 17.43 2.74
CA GLY A 319 12.76 18.35 3.24
C GLY A 319 14.14 18.23 2.57
N MET A 320 14.63 17.00 2.33
CA MET A 320 15.91 16.80 1.63
C MET A 320 15.85 17.24 0.17
N THR A 321 14.74 16.93 -0.51
CA THR A 321 14.51 17.31 -1.90
C THR A 321 14.45 18.83 -2.06
N VAL A 322 13.70 19.51 -1.19
CA VAL A 322 13.63 20.98 -1.16
C VAL A 322 14.99 21.61 -0.91
N ALA A 323 15.79 21.03 0.01
CA ALA A 323 17.14 21.50 0.26
C ALA A 323 18.07 21.31 -0.95
N ALA A 324 17.95 20.20 -1.68
CA ALA A 324 18.74 19.92 -2.89
C ALA A 324 18.37 20.89 -4.02
N VAL A 325 17.08 21.09 -4.29
CA VAL A 325 16.58 22.07 -5.27
C VAL A 325 16.99 23.50 -4.86
N GLY A 326 16.90 23.85 -3.57
CA GLY A 326 17.37 25.14 -3.09
C GLY A 326 18.86 25.39 -3.35
N ALA A 327 19.69 24.34 -3.39
CA ALA A 327 21.09 24.46 -3.75
C ALA A 327 21.30 24.73 -5.25
N THR A 328 20.41 24.25 -6.13
CA THR A 328 20.48 24.60 -7.57
C THR A 328 20.13 26.07 -7.79
N VAL A 329 19.12 26.59 -7.09
CA VAL A 329 18.80 28.04 -7.09
C VAL A 329 19.99 28.85 -6.60
N LEU A 330 20.65 28.43 -5.52
CA LEU A 330 21.86 29.09 -5.02
C LEU A 330 22.97 29.10 -6.09
N ARG A 331 23.19 27.99 -6.79
CA ARG A 331 24.21 27.87 -7.84
C ARG A 331 23.97 28.85 -8.98
N GLU A 332 22.72 29.00 -9.41
CA GLU A 332 22.34 29.93 -10.48
C GLU A 332 22.58 31.39 -10.08
N HIS A 333 22.27 31.75 -8.84
CA HIS A 333 22.51 33.11 -8.32
C HIS A 333 24.00 33.40 -8.13
N LEU A 334 24.80 32.42 -7.72
CA LEU A 334 26.25 32.57 -7.61
C LEU A 334 26.95 32.70 -8.97
N ALA A 335 26.34 32.20 -10.05
CA ALA A 335 26.89 32.33 -11.40
C ALA A 335 26.69 33.74 -12.01
N ARG A 336 25.93 34.63 -11.35
CA ARG A 336 25.68 36.00 -11.83
C ARG A 336 26.93 36.88 -11.64
N PRO A 337 27.24 37.81 -12.56
CA PRO A 337 28.43 38.66 -12.46
C PRO A 337 28.54 39.48 -11.17
N ASP A 338 27.41 39.94 -10.64
CA ASP A 338 27.35 40.76 -9.43
C ASP A 338 27.13 39.93 -8.15
N GLY A 339 27.14 38.59 -8.27
CA GLY A 339 26.83 37.67 -7.18
C GLY A 339 25.34 37.60 -6.81
N PRO A 340 25.01 36.91 -5.71
CA PRO A 340 23.62 36.69 -5.31
C PRO A 340 23.01 37.95 -4.70
N ARG A 341 21.86 38.38 -5.23
CA ARG A 341 21.04 39.44 -4.63
C ARG A 341 19.96 38.80 -3.77
N ALA A 342 20.02 39.03 -2.46
CA ALA A 342 19.16 38.34 -1.48
C ALA A 342 17.66 38.36 -1.84
N ALA A 343 17.12 39.53 -2.23
CA ALA A 343 15.71 39.65 -2.59
C ALA A 343 15.31 38.73 -3.77
N GLU A 344 16.15 38.66 -4.80
CA GLU A 344 15.88 37.82 -5.98
C GLU A 344 16.12 36.34 -5.66
N PHE A 345 17.17 36.05 -4.88
CA PHE A 345 17.45 34.69 -4.41
C PHE A 345 16.27 34.12 -3.62
N PHE A 346 15.73 34.88 -2.65
CA PHE A 346 14.61 34.40 -1.86
C PHE A 346 13.32 34.28 -2.67
N ALA A 347 13.08 35.17 -3.64
CA ALA A 347 11.94 35.07 -4.54
C ALA A 347 12.01 33.81 -5.42
N ASP A 348 13.18 33.51 -6.00
CA ASP A 348 13.39 32.32 -6.82
C ASP A 348 13.39 31.05 -5.96
N LEU A 349 13.99 31.08 -4.76
CA LEU A 349 13.97 29.97 -3.81
C LEU A 349 12.53 29.64 -3.36
N ALA A 350 11.72 30.65 -3.08
CA ALA A 350 10.32 30.48 -2.74
C ALA A 350 9.56 29.79 -3.89
N ARG A 351 9.68 30.34 -5.11
CA ARG A 351 8.99 29.86 -6.31
C ARG A 351 9.39 28.44 -6.70
N GLU A 352 10.69 28.16 -6.71
CA GLU A 352 11.23 26.94 -7.33
C GLU A 352 11.40 25.77 -6.36
N ALA A 353 11.61 26.05 -5.07
CA ALA A 353 11.87 25.00 -4.08
C ALA A 353 10.77 24.88 -3.01
N VAL A 354 10.06 25.95 -2.66
CA VAL A 354 9.22 25.98 -1.44
C VAL A 354 7.72 25.99 -1.70
N ASP A 355 7.22 26.78 -2.66
CA ASP A 355 5.79 27.06 -2.81
C ASP A 355 4.95 25.81 -3.04
N VAL A 356 5.35 24.97 -3.99
CA VAL A 356 4.62 23.72 -4.31
C VAL A 356 4.66 22.72 -3.14
N PRO A 357 5.83 22.35 -2.57
CA PRO A 357 5.89 21.45 -1.42
C PRO A 357 5.11 21.98 -0.20
N TRP A 358 5.18 23.29 0.06
CA TRP A 358 4.44 23.93 1.16
C TRP A 358 2.94 23.79 0.99
N SER A 359 2.43 24.07 -0.22
CA SER A 359 1.01 23.91 -0.53
C SER A 359 0.55 22.47 -0.32
N ILE A 360 1.29 21.49 -0.83
CA ILE A 360 0.98 20.06 -0.69
C ILE A 360 0.94 19.66 0.79
N ALA A 361 1.95 20.03 1.58
CA ALA A 361 2.05 19.65 2.98
C ALA A 361 0.91 20.26 3.82
N VAL A 362 0.66 21.57 3.66
CA VAL A 362 -0.36 22.29 4.45
C VAL A 362 -1.77 21.82 4.09
N SER A 363 -2.09 21.67 2.80
CA SER A 363 -3.41 21.21 2.36
C SER A 363 -3.73 19.80 2.86
N ASN A 364 -2.76 18.88 2.79
CA ASN A 364 -2.95 17.51 3.27
C ASN A 364 -3.04 17.43 4.80
N ASP A 365 -2.25 18.23 5.54
CA ASP A 365 -2.34 18.28 6.99
C ASP A 365 -3.69 18.87 7.46
N GLN A 366 -4.20 19.91 6.80
CA GLN A 366 -5.52 20.46 7.08
C GLN A 366 -6.64 19.45 6.83
N ALA A 367 -6.55 18.69 5.73
CA ALA A 367 -7.52 17.63 5.42
C ALA A 367 -7.53 16.55 6.51
N ARG A 368 -6.35 16.08 6.94
CA ARG A 368 -6.20 15.06 7.99
C ARG A 368 -6.73 15.51 9.34
N LEU A 369 -6.56 16.80 9.67
CA LEU A 369 -7.09 17.38 10.91
C LEU A 369 -8.59 17.70 10.84
N GLY A 370 -9.28 17.37 9.74
CA GLY A 370 -10.70 17.70 9.55
C GLY A 370 -10.96 19.22 9.45
N LEU A 371 -9.92 20.01 9.17
CA LEU A 371 -10.00 21.46 9.02
C LEU A 371 -10.38 21.86 7.58
N ALA A 372 -10.21 20.96 6.62
CA ALA A 372 -10.70 21.14 5.26
C ALA A 372 -12.15 20.67 5.12
N ASP A 373 -12.93 21.34 4.27
CA ASP A 373 -14.25 20.87 3.89
C ASP A 373 -14.12 19.58 3.04
N PRO A 374 -14.60 18.41 3.53
CA PRO A 374 -14.55 17.16 2.78
C PRO A 374 -15.36 17.22 1.47
N GLY A 375 -16.34 18.12 1.41
CA GLY A 375 -17.15 18.40 0.23
C GLY A 375 -16.57 19.48 -0.68
N SER A 376 -15.35 19.97 -0.45
CA SER A 376 -14.73 20.92 -1.38
C SER A 376 -14.40 20.24 -2.73
N PRO A 377 -14.44 20.99 -3.86
CA PRO A 377 -14.01 20.45 -5.16
C PRO A 377 -12.63 19.81 -5.11
N ASP A 378 -11.67 20.45 -4.43
CA ASP A 378 -10.30 19.99 -4.31
C ASP A 378 -10.20 18.66 -3.56
N GLN A 379 -10.91 18.50 -2.44
CA GLN A 379 -10.93 17.23 -1.70
C GLN A 379 -11.61 16.11 -2.48
N ARG A 380 -12.72 16.40 -3.18
CA ARG A 380 -13.36 15.41 -4.07
C ARG A 380 -12.42 14.97 -5.19
N GLN A 381 -11.70 15.91 -5.80
CA GLN A 381 -10.74 15.60 -6.86
C GLN A 381 -9.56 14.79 -6.31
N ALA A 382 -9.03 15.14 -5.14
CA ALA A 382 -7.97 14.36 -4.50
C ALA A 382 -8.41 12.91 -4.21
N SER A 383 -9.59 12.71 -3.61
CA SER A 383 -10.16 11.38 -3.37
C SER A 383 -10.44 10.60 -4.66
N ARG A 384 -10.86 11.29 -5.72
CA ARG A 384 -11.06 10.69 -7.04
C ARG A 384 -9.73 10.20 -7.63
N ILE A 385 -8.67 11.02 -7.54
CA ILE A 385 -7.34 10.66 -8.02
C ILE A 385 -6.79 9.45 -7.27
N THR A 386 -6.86 9.43 -5.93
CA THR A 386 -6.36 8.30 -5.14
C THR A 386 -7.13 7.01 -5.43
N ALA A 387 -8.46 7.10 -5.60
CA ALA A 387 -9.28 5.97 -6.03
C ALA A 387 -8.91 5.46 -7.43
N ALA A 388 -8.73 6.36 -8.39
CA ALA A 388 -8.36 6.02 -9.76
C ALA A 388 -6.94 5.43 -9.87
N ALA A 389 -6.01 5.87 -9.01
CA ALA A 389 -4.64 5.33 -8.95
C ALA A 389 -4.60 3.86 -8.50
N ALA A 390 -5.65 3.37 -7.82
CA ALA A 390 -5.81 1.93 -7.51
C ALA A 390 -6.28 1.10 -8.71
N LEU A 391 -6.73 1.74 -9.80
CA LEU A 391 -7.36 1.10 -10.95
C LEU A 391 -6.59 1.29 -12.26
N SER A 392 -5.79 2.36 -12.38
CA SER A 392 -5.09 2.72 -13.61
C SER A 392 -3.58 2.92 -13.38
N ASP A 393 -2.78 2.21 -14.17
CA ASP A 393 -1.33 2.33 -14.18
C ASP A 393 -0.91 3.76 -14.59
N ASP A 394 -1.56 4.35 -15.59
CA ASP A 394 -1.24 5.71 -16.06
C ASP A 394 -1.55 6.77 -14.98
N VAL A 395 -2.67 6.62 -14.26
CA VAL A 395 -3.00 7.52 -13.15
C VAL A 395 -1.99 7.38 -12.02
N ALA A 396 -1.60 6.15 -11.67
CA ALA A 396 -0.59 5.90 -10.65
C ALA A 396 0.76 6.53 -11.01
N VAL A 397 1.21 6.43 -12.26
CA VAL A 397 2.47 7.03 -12.73
C VAL A 397 2.42 8.56 -12.68
N VAL A 398 1.37 9.20 -13.21
CA VAL A 398 1.25 10.66 -13.18
C VAL A 398 1.17 11.17 -11.74
N TYR A 399 0.37 10.51 -10.89
CA TYR A 399 0.29 10.83 -9.47
C TYR A 399 1.68 10.73 -8.80
N ALA A 400 2.41 9.64 -9.01
CA ALA A 400 3.74 9.43 -8.46
C ALA A 400 4.75 10.49 -8.90
N ARG A 401 4.69 10.96 -10.15
CA ARG A 401 5.56 12.03 -10.68
C ARG A 401 5.32 13.36 -9.96
N VAL A 402 4.05 13.70 -9.71
CA VAL A 402 3.69 14.96 -9.04
C VAL A 402 4.07 14.93 -7.56
N VAL A 403 3.74 13.86 -6.82
CA VAL A 403 4.11 13.76 -5.39
C VAL A 403 5.63 13.63 -5.19
N SER A 404 6.36 13.16 -6.22
CA SER A 404 7.82 13.12 -6.26
C SER A 404 8.49 14.43 -6.72
N LEU A 405 7.70 15.49 -6.93
CA LEU A 405 8.14 16.83 -7.34
C LEU A 405 8.85 16.88 -8.71
N LEU A 406 8.52 15.96 -9.62
CA LEU A 406 9.04 15.96 -10.99
C LEU A 406 8.15 16.78 -11.93
N ASP A 407 6.84 16.69 -11.72
CA ASP A 407 5.85 17.44 -12.47
C ASP A 407 5.12 18.42 -11.54
N PRO A 408 4.63 19.56 -12.08
CA PRO A 408 3.92 20.54 -11.28
C PRO A 408 2.50 20.05 -10.92
N PRO A 409 1.89 20.51 -9.81
CA PRO A 409 0.56 20.06 -9.37
C PRO A 409 -0.56 20.22 -10.42
N GLU A 410 -0.42 21.21 -11.29
CA GLU A 410 -1.34 21.50 -12.41
C GLU A 410 -1.46 20.32 -13.39
N ALA A 411 -0.47 19.41 -13.43
CA ALA A 411 -0.56 18.19 -14.23
C ALA A 411 -1.77 17.32 -13.83
N LEU A 412 -2.13 17.29 -12.53
CA LEU A 412 -3.31 16.58 -12.01
C LEU A 412 -4.65 17.28 -12.33
N GLY A 413 -4.60 18.47 -12.93
CA GLY A 413 -5.75 19.20 -13.45
C GLY A 413 -5.78 19.33 -14.97
N SER A 414 -4.81 18.73 -15.68
CA SER A 414 -4.72 18.81 -17.14
C SER A 414 -5.87 18.07 -17.84
N PRO A 415 -6.29 18.49 -19.05
CA PRO A 415 -7.29 17.77 -19.84
C PRO A 415 -6.89 16.32 -20.14
N GLU A 416 -5.60 16.07 -20.38
CA GLU A 416 -5.06 14.73 -20.63
C GLU A 416 -5.22 13.85 -19.40
N PHE A 417 -4.89 14.37 -18.21
CA PHE A 417 -5.08 13.62 -16.97
C PHE A 417 -6.56 13.46 -16.60
N ALA A 418 -7.40 14.45 -16.89
CA ALA A 418 -8.85 14.32 -16.73
C ALA A 418 -9.40 13.17 -17.57
N ALA A 419 -8.92 12.98 -18.81
CA ALA A 419 -9.29 11.84 -19.64
C ALA A 419 -8.82 10.49 -19.04
N LEU A 420 -7.64 10.45 -18.41
CA LEU A 420 -7.18 9.27 -17.66
C LEU A 420 -8.06 8.98 -16.44
N LEU A 421 -8.47 10.01 -15.71
CA LEU A 421 -9.41 9.88 -14.59
C LEU A 421 -10.79 9.44 -15.07
N ASP A 422 -11.31 9.98 -16.18
CA ASP A 422 -12.59 9.57 -16.75
C ASP A 422 -12.54 8.13 -17.26
N ALA A 423 -11.41 7.68 -17.83
CA ALA A 423 -11.20 6.30 -18.21
C ALA A 423 -11.12 5.36 -17.00
N ALA A 424 -10.38 5.75 -15.96
CA ALA A 424 -10.30 5.02 -14.69
C ALA A 424 -11.65 4.99 -13.95
N ASP A 425 -12.42 6.07 -14.03
CA ASP A 425 -13.79 6.14 -13.53
C ASP A 425 -14.78 5.40 -14.42
N GLY A 426 -14.49 5.21 -15.71
CA GLY A 426 -15.20 4.26 -16.55
C GLY A 426 -15.02 2.82 -16.06
N VAL A 427 -13.86 2.52 -15.45
CA VAL A 427 -13.60 1.27 -14.72
C VAL A 427 -14.24 1.28 -13.32
N ALA A 428 -14.32 2.44 -12.65
CA ALA A 428 -14.87 2.61 -11.29
C ALA A 428 -16.36 2.95 -11.20
N GLY A 429 -17.00 3.28 -12.32
CA GLY A 429 -18.38 3.72 -12.40
C GLY A 429 -19.32 2.61 -11.95
N PRO A 430 -20.60 2.90 -11.68
CA PRO A 430 -21.57 1.83 -11.58
C PRO A 430 -21.46 1.05 -12.89
N VAL A 431 -20.90 -0.16 -12.83
CA VAL A 431 -21.13 -1.17 -13.85
C VAL A 431 -22.65 -1.18 -13.92
N ALA A 432 -23.22 -0.71 -15.03
CA ALA A 432 -24.66 -0.83 -15.25
C ALA A 432 -25.00 -2.26 -14.83
N ASP A 433 -25.99 -2.46 -13.96
CA ASP A 433 -26.26 -3.80 -13.44
C ASP A 433 -26.60 -4.70 -14.63
N THR A 434 -25.56 -5.39 -15.12
CA THR A 434 -25.60 -6.22 -16.31
C THR A 434 -26.10 -7.61 -15.94
N ARG A 435 -26.36 -7.86 -14.64
CA ARG A 435 -26.87 -9.13 -14.14
C ARG A 435 -28.19 -9.42 -14.82
N LYS A 436 -28.20 -10.53 -15.51
CA LYS A 436 -29.37 -11.13 -16.11
C LYS A 436 -29.43 -12.57 -15.64
N VAL A 437 -30.57 -12.98 -15.12
CA VAL A 437 -30.85 -14.40 -14.91
C VAL A 437 -31.51 -14.92 -16.17
N LEU A 438 -30.86 -15.88 -16.81
CA LEU A 438 -31.35 -16.57 -18.01
C LEU A 438 -31.67 -18.01 -17.65
N GLN A 439 -32.56 -18.62 -18.44
CA GLN A 439 -32.82 -20.06 -18.36
C GLN A 439 -31.93 -20.75 -19.40
N VAL A 440 -31.11 -21.70 -18.97
CA VAL A 440 -30.28 -22.52 -19.87
C VAL A 440 -30.74 -23.96 -19.74
N THR A 441 -31.07 -24.60 -20.87
CA THR A 441 -31.52 -25.99 -20.90
C THR A 441 -30.45 -26.89 -21.48
N THR A 442 -30.01 -27.87 -20.71
CA THR A 442 -29.05 -28.90 -21.14
C THR A 442 -29.33 -30.20 -20.40
N GLY A 443 -29.03 -31.34 -21.02
CA GLY A 443 -29.24 -32.66 -20.39
C GLY A 443 -30.69 -32.97 -19.98
N GLY A 444 -31.67 -32.27 -20.55
CA GLY A 444 -33.09 -32.38 -20.17
C GLY A 444 -33.49 -31.60 -18.91
N LEU A 445 -32.58 -30.83 -18.32
CA LEU A 445 -32.81 -29.97 -17.16
C LEU A 445 -32.76 -28.49 -17.59
N THR A 446 -33.45 -27.62 -16.84
CA THR A 446 -33.36 -26.16 -17.04
C THR A 446 -32.82 -25.47 -15.79
N PHE A 447 -31.72 -24.73 -15.96
CA PHE A 447 -30.98 -24.04 -14.91
C PHE A 447 -31.23 -22.53 -14.97
N ASP A 448 -31.41 -21.91 -13.81
CA ASP A 448 -31.32 -20.47 -13.63
C ASP A 448 -29.83 -20.08 -13.61
N VAL A 449 -29.40 -19.26 -14.55
CA VAL A 449 -27.99 -18.86 -14.70
C VAL A 449 -27.89 -17.34 -14.67
N GLU A 450 -27.19 -16.81 -13.66
CA GLU A 450 -26.84 -15.39 -13.63
C GLU A 450 -25.65 -15.13 -14.55
N THR A 451 -25.79 -14.16 -15.44
CA THR A 451 -24.70 -13.68 -16.30
C THR A 451 -24.47 -12.20 -16.07
N ALA A 452 -23.22 -11.76 -16.01
CA ALA A 452 -22.86 -10.35 -15.91
C ALA A 452 -21.51 -10.05 -16.58
N GLY A 453 -21.18 -8.76 -16.72
CA GLY A 453 -19.93 -8.32 -17.33
C GLY A 453 -19.99 -8.13 -18.85
N PRO A 454 -18.85 -7.77 -19.48
CA PRO A 454 -18.76 -7.52 -20.92
C PRO A 454 -19.09 -8.77 -21.74
N ALA A 455 -19.83 -8.60 -22.84
CA ALA A 455 -20.30 -9.72 -23.66
C ALA A 455 -19.15 -10.48 -24.36
N ASP A 456 -18.07 -9.78 -24.67
CA ASP A 456 -16.83 -10.23 -25.31
C ASP A 456 -15.70 -10.55 -24.31
N GLY A 457 -15.95 -10.42 -23.01
CA GLY A 457 -14.99 -10.74 -21.97
C GLY A 457 -14.70 -12.23 -21.85
N ASP A 458 -13.49 -12.56 -21.38
CA ASP A 458 -13.13 -13.93 -21.04
C ASP A 458 -14.03 -14.47 -19.92
N VAL A 459 -14.42 -15.74 -20.04
CA VAL A 459 -15.49 -16.29 -19.21
C VAL A 459 -14.94 -16.86 -17.90
N ALA A 460 -15.52 -16.40 -16.78
CA ALA A 460 -15.39 -17.03 -15.47
C ALA A 460 -16.70 -17.73 -15.08
N ILE A 461 -16.65 -19.04 -14.88
CA ILE A 461 -17.77 -19.82 -14.34
C ILE A 461 -17.66 -19.91 -12.83
N LEU A 462 -18.70 -19.47 -12.11
CA LEU A 462 -18.73 -19.36 -10.66
C LEU A 462 -19.70 -20.37 -10.06
N LEU A 463 -19.17 -21.41 -9.40
CA LEU A 463 -19.94 -22.53 -8.86
C LEU A 463 -20.10 -22.38 -7.33
N HIS A 464 -21.32 -22.18 -6.87
CA HIS A 464 -21.64 -22.02 -5.44
C HIS A 464 -21.60 -23.35 -4.67
N GLY A 465 -21.64 -23.27 -3.34
CA GLY A 465 -21.74 -24.42 -2.45
C GLY A 465 -23.11 -24.62 -1.79
N TRP A 466 -23.12 -25.38 -0.70
CA TRP A 466 -24.26 -25.58 0.19
C TRP A 466 -24.08 -24.83 1.52
N PRO A 467 -25.13 -24.21 2.09
CA PRO A 467 -26.48 -24.00 1.58
C PRO A 467 -26.60 -22.62 0.90
N HIS A 468 -25.93 -22.43 -0.23
CA HIS A 468 -25.93 -21.19 -1.01
C HIS A 468 -26.68 -21.33 -2.35
N CYS A 469 -26.64 -20.28 -3.16
CA CYS A 469 -27.09 -20.28 -4.56
C CYS A 469 -26.14 -19.38 -5.37
N PHE A 470 -26.38 -19.11 -6.65
CA PHE A 470 -25.48 -18.23 -7.45
C PHE A 470 -25.21 -16.86 -6.77
N ALA A 471 -26.12 -16.42 -5.90
CA ALA A 471 -26.00 -15.16 -5.17
C ALA A 471 -24.84 -15.13 -4.15
N SER A 472 -24.19 -16.27 -3.86
CA SER A 472 -22.95 -16.30 -3.09
C SER A 472 -21.84 -15.48 -3.71
N TRP A 473 -21.91 -15.23 -5.01
CA TRP A 473 -20.91 -14.46 -5.75
C TRP A 473 -21.26 -12.97 -5.90
N THR A 474 -22.35 -12.49 -5.27
CA THR A 474 -22.86 -11.10 -5.41
C THR A 474 -21.75 -10.07 -5.24
N ASP A 475 -20.87 -10.25 -4.26
CA ASP A 475 -19.85 -9.27 -3.90
C ASP A 475 -18.52 -9.48 -4.66
N VAL A 476 -18.32 -10.67 -5.26
CA VAL A 476 -17.16 -11.01 -6.09
C VAL A 476 -17.36 -10.59 -7.55
N VAL A 477 -18.56 -10.83 -8.10
CA VAL A 477 -18.91 -10.58 -9.52
C VAL A 477 -18.57 -9.16 -9.99
N PRO A 478 -18.88 -8.08 -9.24
CA PRO A 478 -18.56 -6.72 -9.68
C PRO A 478 -17.06 -6.49 -9.86
N VAL A 479 -16.22 -7.13 -9.03
CA VAL A 479 -14.75 -7.01 -9.13
C VAL A 479 -14.25 -7.70 -10.40
N LEU A 480 -14.72 -8.91 -10.69
CA LEU A 480 -14.34 -9.66 -11.90
C LEU A 480 -14.80 -8.96 -13.17
N ASN A 481 -16.04 -8.44 -13.19
CA ASN A 481 -16.58 -7.72 -14.33
C ASN A 481 -15.80 -6.44 -14.63
N ARG A 482 -15.38 -5.70 -13.59
CA ARG A 482 -14.52 -4.51 -13.75
C ARG A 482 -13.16 -4.84 -14.35
N ALA A 483 -12.65 -6.05 -14.10
CA ALA A 483 -11.42 -6.55 -14.70
C ALA A 483 -11.61 -7.12 -16.12
N GLY A 484 -12.79 -6.96 -16.72
CA GLY A 484 -13.07 -7.38 -18.09
C GLY A 484 -13.54 -8.82 -18.24
N LEU A 485 -13.79 -9.55 -17.14
CA LEU A 485 -14.31 -10.91 -17.20
C LEU A 485 -15.83 -10.92 -17.35
N ARG A 486 -16.33 -11.83 -18.18
CA ARG A 486 -17.74 -12.19 -18.24
C ARG A 486 -18.02 -13.28 -17.21
N THR A 487 -18.91 -13.04 -16.25
CA THR A 487 -19.26 -14.06 -15.25
C THR A 487 -20.50 -14.85 -15.66
N ILE A 488 -20.47 -16.16 -15.38
CA ILE A 488 -21.59 -17.09 -15.54
C ILE A 488 -21.71 -17.88 -14.24
N ALA A 489 -22.77 -17.64 -13.47
CA ALA A 489 -23.00 -18.27 -12.17
C ALA A 489 -24.33 -19.07 -12.21
N PRO A 490 -24.28 -20.40 -12.46
CA PRO A 490 -25.47 -21.22 -12.46
C PRO A 490 -25.94 -21.56 -11.04
N ASN A 491 -27.25 -21.58 -10.83
CA ASN A 491 -27.82 -22.45 -9.80
C ASN A 491 -27.63 -23.88 -10.25
N GLN A 492 -26.82 -24.64 -9.53
CA GLN A 492 -26.44 -25.99 -9.95
C GLN A 492 -27.61 -26.99 -9.79
N ARG A 493 -27.42 -28.24 -10.24
CA ARG A 493 -28.44 -29.30 -10.12
C ARG A 493 -28.99 -29.38 -8.70
N GLY A 494 -30.30 -29.43 -8.54
CA GLY A 494 -30.98 -29.40 -7.24
C GLY A 494 -31.46 -28.01 -6.82
N TYR A 495 -30.93 -26.93 -7.38
CA TYR A 495 -31.24 -25.56 -6.95
C TYR A 495 -32.32 -24.91 -7.81
N SER A 496 -32.30 -25.08 -9.14
CA SER A 496 -33.35 -24.56 -10.03
C SER A 496 -34.61 -25.43 -10.05
N PRO A 497 -35.84 -24.87 -10.14
CA PRO A 497 -37.08 -25.64 -10.10
C PRO A 497 -37.19 -26.77 -11.13
N LYS A 498 -36.59 -26.60 -12.31
CA LYS A 498 -36.59 -27.56 -13.42
C LYS A 498 -35.28 -28.35 -13.55
N ALA A 499 -34.43 -28.32 -12.53
CA ALA A 499 -33.16 -29.05 -12.47
C ALA A 499 -33.05 -29.90 -11.19
N ARG A 500 -34.17 -30.42 -10.69
CA ARG A 500 -34.26 -31.22 -9.45
C ARG A 500 -34.72 -32.65 -9.74
N PRO A 501 -33.86 -33.51 -10.32
CA PRO A 501 -34.22 -34.92 -10.48
C PRO A 501 -34.51 -35.55 -9.10
N GLU A 502 -35.43 -36.52 -9.06
CA GLU A 502 -35.85 -37.15 -7.80
C GLU A 502 -34.83 -38.17 -7.27
N ARG A 503 -34.12 -38.85 -8.18
CA ARG A 503 -33.23 -39.95 -7.82
C ARG A 503 -31.90 -39.44 -7.29
N VAL A 504 -31.43 -40.02 -6.18
CA VAL A 504 -30.14 -39.66 -5.57
C VAL A 504 -28.96 -39.93 -6.52
N GLU A 505 -29.03 -40.98 -7.34
CA GLU A 505 -27.94 -41.32 -8.28
C GLU A 505 -27.75 -40.28 -9.40
N ASP A 506 -28.73 -39.40 -9.59
CA ASP A 506 -28.66 -38.28 -10.52
C ASP A 506 -27.85 -37.10 -9.95
N TYR A 507 -27.39 -37.16 -8.69
CA TYR A 507 -26.56 -36.11 -8.08
C TYR A 507 -25.07 -36.49 -7.96
N ARG A 508 -24.66 -37.56 -8.65
CA ARG A 508 -23.26 -37.99 -8.68
C ARG A 508 -22.40 -36.96 -9.41
N LEU A 509 -21.18 -36.77 -8.91
CA LEU A 509 -20.24 -35.74 -9.38
C LEU A 509 -20.03 -35.64 -10.89
N PRO A 510 -19.91 -36.75 -11.67
CA PRO A 510 -19.78 -36.64 -13.12
C PRO A 510 -20.98 -35.96 -13.80
N LEU A 511 -22.19 -36.12 -13.25
CA LEU A 511 -23.40 -35.49 -13.78
C LEU A 511 -23.45 -34.00 -13.43
N LEU A 512 -23.00 -33.62 -12.23
CA LEU A 512 -22.89 -32.21 -11.83
C LEU A 512 -21.89 -31.47 -12.74
N ALA A 513 -20.74 -32.09 -13.02
CA ALA A 513 -19.75 -31.55 -13.95
C ALA A 513 -20.29 -31.48 -15.39
N GLN A 514 -21.05 -32.50 -15.83
CA GLN A 514 -21.67 -32.51 -17.15
C GLN A 514 -22.67 -31.36 -17.35
N ASP A 515 -23.40 -30.97 -16.30
CA ASP A 515 -24.31 -29.82 -16.37
C ASP A 515 -23.54 -28.51 -16.64
N VAL A 516 -22.39 -28.32 -15.99
CA VAL A 516 -21.53 -27.14 -16.22
C VAL A 516 -21.02 -27.11 -17.66
N LEU A 517 -20.54 -28.25 -18.18
CA LEU A 517 -20.12 -28.36 -19.58
C LEU A 517 -21.27 -28.09 -20.55
N GLY A 518 -22.46 -28.61 -20.26
CA GLY A 518 -23.65 -28.36 -21.06
C GLY A 518 -24.07 -26.88 -21.06
N ILE A 519 -23.99 -26.21 -19.91
CA ILE A 519 -24.25 -24.77 -19.80
C ILE A 519 -23.20 -23.98 -20.59
N MET A 520 -21.93 -24.38 -20.54
CA MET A 520 -20.87 -23.79 -21.38
C MET A 520 -21.20 -23.93 -22.86
N ASP A 521 -21.59 -25.12 -23.31
CA ASP A 521 -21.88 -25.39 -24.72
C ASP A 521 -23.08 -24.56 -25.22
N GLU A 522 -24.19 -24.52 -24.46
CA GLU A 522 -25.39 -23.73 -24.81
C GLU A 522 -25.13 -22.22 -24.85
N LEU A 523 -24.15 -21.73 -24.07
CA LEU A 523 -23.75 -20.32 -24.05
C LEU A 523 -22.58 -20.01 -25.00
N GLY A 524 -22.12 -20.99 -25.78
CA GLY A 524 -21.04 -20.83 -26.77
C GLY A 524 -19.65 -20.68 -26.15
N VAL A 525 -19.44 -21.19 -24.94
CA VAL A 525 -18.19 -21.07 -24.18
C VAL A 525 -17.31 -22.31 -24.38
N ALA A 526 -16.26 -22.17 -25.20
CA ALA A 526 -15.33 -23.27 -25.46
C ALA A 526 -14.47 -23.61 -24.23
N ARG A 527 -13.88 -22.61 -23.57
CA ARG A 527 -13.08 -22.76 -22.35
C ARG A 527 -13.39 -21.63 -21.38
N ALA A 528 -13.28 -21.89 -20.07
CA ALA A 528 -13.52 -20.89 -19.03
C ALA A 528 -12.51 -20.98 -17.89
N HIS A 529 -12.34 -19.88 -17.16
CA HIS A 529 -11.78 -19.89 -15.81
C HIS A 529 -12.85 -20.44 -14.87
N VAL A 530 -12.55 -21.50 -14.13
CA VAL A 530 -13.54 -22.16 -13.26
C VAL A 530 -13.23 -21.80 -11.82
N VAL A 531 -14.22 -21.25 -11.13
CA VAL A 531 -14.16 -20.86 -9.73
C VAL A 531 -15.23 -21.62 -8.97
N GLY A 532 -14.87 -22.26 -7.87
CA GLY A 532 -15.80 -23.02 -7.06
C GLY A 532 -15.63 -22.76 -5.57
N HIS A 533 -16.73 -22.68 -4.83
CA HIS A 533 -16.77 -22.62 -3.37
C HIS A 533 -17.48 -23.85 -2.81
N ASP A 534 -16.93 -24.46 -1.76
CA ASP A 534 -17.51 -25.65 -1.10
C ASP A 534 -17.79 -26.79 -2.12
N TRP A 535 -19.01 -27.27 -2.28
CA TRP A 535 -19.39 -28.26 -3.27
C TRP A 535 -19.14 -27.80 -4.70
N GLY A 536 -19.24 -26.50 -4.97
CA GLY A 536 -18.84 -25.92 -6.23
C GLY A 536 -17.34 -26.09 -6.49
N ALA A 537 -16.50 -26.08 -5.44
CA ALA A 537 -15.08 -26.40 -5.57
C ALA A 537 -14.88 -27.89 -5.90
N ILE A 538 -15.66 -28.81 -5.32
CA ILE A 538 -15.60 -30.24 -5.66
C ILE A 538 -15.91 -30.46 -7.15
N VAL A 539 -16.94 -29.81 -7.68
CA VAL A 539 -17.28 -29.84 -9.12
C VAL A 539 -16.15 -29.22 -9.95
N ALA A 540 -15.59 -28.09 -9.51
CA ALA A 540 -14.50 -27.41 -10.20
C ALA A 540 -13.22 -28.25 -10.25
N TRP A 541 -12.86 -28.93 -9.16
CA TRP A 541 -11.76 -29.89 -9.11
C TRP A 541 -11.96 -31.01 -10.14
N TYR A 542 -13.17 -31.58 -10.20
CA TYR A 542 -13.49 -32.64 -11.16
C TYR A 542 -13.36 -32.17 -12.60
N LEU A 543 -13.91 -30.99 -12.92
CA LEU A 543 -13.79 -30.39 -14.26
C LEU A 543 -12.33 -30.17 -14.64
N ALA A 544 -11.52 -29.63 -13.73
CA ALA A 544 -10.12 -29.34 -14.00
C ALA A 544 -9.27 -30.61 -14.19
N ALA A 545 -9.60 -31.71 -13.50
CA ALA A 545 -8.90 -32.99 -13.62
C ALA A 545 -9.35 -33.79 -14.86
N GLN A 546 -10.66 -33.87 -15.11
CA GLN A 546 -11.25 -34.76 -16.12
C GLN A 546 -11.51 -34.08 -17.47
N HIS A 547 -11.63 -32.75 -17.48
CA HIS A 547 -11.88 -31.93 -18.67
C HIS A 547 -10.92 -30.73 -18.74
N PRO A 548 -9.60 -30.92 -18.61
CA PRO A 548 -8.63 -29.81 -18.62
C PRO A 548 -8.62 -29.04 -19.95
N ASP A 549 -9.08 -29.66 -21.04
CA ASP A 549 -9.30 -29.01 -22.33
C ASP A 549 -10.41 -27.94 -22.28
N ARG A 550 -11.32 -28.00 -21.31
CA ARG A 550 -12.41 -27.04 -21.09
C ARG A 550 -12.11 -26.00 -20.02
N VAL A 551 -11.08 -26.21 -19.19
CA VAL A 551 -10.72 -25.34 -18.07
C VAL A 551 -9.42 -24.58 -18.39
N ARG A 552 -9.46 -23.24 -18.31
CA ARG A 552 -8.25 -22.40 -18.45
C ARG A 552 -7.44 -22.35 -17.16
N THR A 553 -8.12 -22.00 -16.07
CA THR A 553 -7.56 -21.93 -14.72
C THR A 553 -8.59 -22.41 -13.71
N LEU A 554 -8.13 -22.84 -12.54
CA LEU A 554 -8.97 -23.24 -11.42
C LEU A 554 -8.71 -22.34 -10.21
N THR A 555 -9.78 -21.82 -9.60
CA THR A 555 -9.75 -21.27 -8.23
C THR A 555 -10.74 -22.04 -7.36
N ALA A 556 -10.21 -22.84 -6.45
CA ALA A 556 -11.01 -23.53 -5.44
C ALA A 556 -11.02 -22.73 -4.13
N VAL A 557 -12.17 -22.61 -3.49
CA VAL A 557 -12.37 -21.84 -2.26
C VAL A 557 -13.00 -22.73 -1.21
N ALA A 558 -12.43 -22.72 -0.01
CA ALA A 558 -12.84 -23.47 1.18
C ALA A 558 -12.70 -25.01 1.11
N PHE A 559 -12.88 -25.64 -0.06
CA PHE A 559 -12.80 -27.11 -0.17
C PHE A 559 -11.55 -27.61 -0.93
N PRO A 560 -10.76 -28.51 -0.34
CA PRO A 560 -9.52 -29.03 -0.93
C PRO A 560 -9.80 -29.99 -2.08
N HIS A 561 -8.75 -30.45 -2.74
CA HIS A 561 -8.89 -31.50 -3.75
C HIS A 561 -9.52 -32.76 -3.14
N LEU A 562 -10.49 -33.37 -3.84
CA LEU A 562 -11.30 -34.46 -3.28
C LEU A 562 -10.46 -35.66 -2.82
N ASP A 563 -9.43 -36.04 -3.58
CA ASP A 563 -8.53 -37.13 -3.17
C ASP A 563 -7.73 -36.79 -1.89
N ALA A 564 -7.37 -35.51 -1.68
CA ALA A 564 -6.68 -35.05 -0.47
C ALA A 564 -7.63 -35.08 0.74
N TYR A 565 -8.87 -34.62 0.55
CA TYR A 565 -9.92 -34.72 1.55
C TYR A 565 -10.16 -36.17 1.99
N GLN A 566 -10.34 -37.08 1.02
CA GLN A 566 -10.59 -38.49 1.29
C GLN A 566 -9.37 -39.18 1.92
N GLN A 567 -8.15 -38.75 1.58
CA GLN A 567 -6.94 -39.22 2.26
C GLN A 567 -6.92 -38.79 3.71
N ALA A 568 -7.15 -37.50 3.99
CA ALA A 568 -7.24 -36.98 5.36
C ALA A 568 -8.34 -37.69 6.15
N TYR A 569 -9.56 -37.80 5.60
CA TYR A 569 -10.67 -38.49 6.27
C TYR A 569 -10.34 -39.94 6.70
N ARG A 570 -9.49 -40.66 5.96
CA ARG A 570 -9.10 -42.04 6.33
C ARG A 570 -8.14 -42.10 7.53
N VAL A 571 -7.33 -41.07 7.76
CA VAL A 571 -6.16 -41.15 8.66
C VAL A 571 -6.09 -40.05 9.72
N ASP A 572 -6.82 -38.96 9.54
CA ASP A 572 -6.82 -37.79 10.40
C ASP A 572 -8.11 -37.69 11.24
N PRO A 573 -8.03 -37.82 12.58
CA PRO A 573 -9.17 -37.67 13.46
C PRO A 573 -9.82 -36.28 13.40
N GLU A 574 -9.06 -35.23 13.10
CA GLU A 574 -9.59 -33.87 12.96
C GLU A 574 -10.53 -33.80 11.76
N GLN A 575 -10.09 -34.27 10.59
CA GLN A 575 -10.97 -34.36 9.42
C GLN A 575 -12.20 -35.24 9.67
N GLN A 576 -12.06 -36.38 10.35
CA GLN A 576 -13.20 -37.26 10.68
C GLN A 576 -14.24 -36.55 11.56
N GLN A 577 -13.78 -35.75 12.53
CA GLN A 577 -14.64 -34.94 13.38
C GLN A 577 -15.31 -33.82 12.58
N ALA A 578 -14.55 -33.11 11.74
CA ALA A 578 -15.04 -32.06 10.85
C ALA A 578 -16.09 -32.58 9.85
N SER A 579 -16.07 -33.86 9.46
CA SER A 579 -17.03 -34.45 8.51
C SER A 579 -18.34 -34.97 9.13
N LYS A 580 -18.54 -34.92 10.46
CA LYS A 580 -19.73 -35.51 11.11
C LYS A 580 -21.06 -34.89 10.70
N TYR A 581 -21.05 -33.65 10.21
CA TYR A 581 -22.26 -33.00 9.69
C TYR A 581 -22.87 -33.76 8.50
N ILE A 582 -22.07 -34.51 7.74
CA ILE A 582 -22.53 -35.29 6.57
C ILE A 582 -23.56 -36.35 7.00
N ASP A 583 -23.35 -37.00 8.15
CA ASP A 583 -24.30 -37.98 8.69
C ASP A 583 -25.67 -37.34 8.98
N LEU A 584 -25.65 -36.13 9.54
CA LEU A 584 -26.87 -35.36 9.83
C LEU A 584 -27.59 -34.92 8.55
N LEU A 585 -26.84 -34.52 7.51
CA LEU A 585 -27.40 -34.10 6.23
C LEU A 585 -27.95 -35.26 5.38
N THR A 586 -27.39 -36.46 5.56
CA THR A 586 -27.79 -37.65 4.79
C THR A 586 -28.88 -38.50 5.47
N ALA A 587 -29.14 -38.28 6.76
CA ALA A 587 -30.15 -39.00 7.53
C ALA A 587 -31.56 -38.93 6.91
N GLU A 588 -32.33 -40.01 7.11
CA GLU A 588 -33.77 -40.03 6.82
C GLU A 588 -34.49 -38.97 7.67
N GLY A 589 -35.40 -38.21 7.07
CA GLY A 589 -36.09 -37.10 7.76
C GLY A 589 -35.26 -35.81 7.92
N SER A 590 -34.03 -35.75 7.36
CA SER A 590 -33.17 -34.57 7.51
C SER A 590 -33.80 -33.29 6.92
N THR A 591 -34.56 -33.40 5.82
CA THR A 591 -35.26 -32.25 5.24
C THR A 591 -36.27 -31.65 6.23
N GLU A 592 -37.10 -32.49 6.83
CA GLU A 592 -38.10 -32.09 7.82
C GLU A 592 -37.42 -31.54 9.08
N TYR A 593 -36.32 -32.14 9.50
CA TYR A 593 -35.53 -31.69 10.64
C TYR A 593 -34.99 -30.27 10.46
N TRP A 594 -34.39 -29.96 9.31
CA TRP A 594 -33.81 -28.64 9.05
C TRP A 594 -34.86 -27.56 8.76
N LEU A 595 -35.99 -27.92 8.16
CA LEU A 595 -37.07 -26.98 7.81
C LEU A 595 -38.13 -26.82 8.92
N ALA A 596 -38.08 -27.60 10.00
CA ALA A 596 -38.96 -27.45 11.15
C ALA A 596 -38.84 -26.06 11.80
N ASP A 597 -39.90 -25.64 12.49
CA ASP A 597 -39.96 -24.40 13.27
C ASP A 597 -39.53 -23.15 12.47
N ASP A 598 -40.09 -22.99 11.26
CA ASP A 598 -39.70 -21.93 10.31
C ASP A 598 -38.19 -21.95 9.95
N ALA A 599 -37.69 -23.15 9.69
CA ALA A 599 -36.30 -23.44 9.38
C ALA A 599 -35.30 -22.92 10.44
N ALA A 600 -35.69 -22.90 11.73
CA ALA A 600 -34.90 -22.32 12.82
C ALA A 600 -33.43 -22.79 12.84
N ARG A 601 -33.18 -24.06 12.54
CA ARG A 601 -31.82 -24.64 12.51
C ARG A 601 -31.00 -24.14 11.32
N LEU A 602 -31.62 -24.00 10.15
CA LEU A 602 -30.96 -23.42 8.99
C LEU A 602 -30.64 -21.93 9.24
N ARG A 603 -31.53 -21.21 9.92
CA ARG A 603 -31.29 -19.83 10.34
C ARG A 603 -30.13 -19.75 11.32
N GLU A 604 -30.07 -20.64 12.31
CA GLU A 604 -28.98 -20.72 13.28
C GLU A 604 -27.64 -21.04 12.60
N LEU A 605 -27.61 -21.98 11.65
CA LEU A 605 -26.40 -22.28 10.87
C LEU A 605 -25.89 -21.05 10.10
N LEU A 606 -26.78 -20.31 9.43
CA LEU A 606 -26.41 -19.12 8.66
C LEU A 606 -26.10 -17.89 9.54
N ALA A 607 -26.60 -17.86 10.77
CA ALA A 607 -26.36 -16.78 11.73
C ALA A 607 -25.12 -17.03 12.62
N GLY A 608 -24.87 -18.29 12.99
CA GLY A 608 -23.73 -18.75 13.79
C GLY A 608 -22.40 -18.77 13.05
N ALA A 609 -22.42 -18.40 11.78
CA ALA A 609 -21.28 -18.08 10.94
C ALA A 609 -20.48 -16.83 11.43
N ASP A 610 -20.26 -16.62 12.73
CA ASP A 610 -19.48 -15.51 13.33
C ASP A 610 -19.72 -14.08 12.74
N ASN A 611 -20.95 -13.78 12.28
CA ASN A 611 -21.32 -12.56 11.52
C ASN A 611 -20.73 -12.43 10.10
N ALA A 612 -20.22 -13.52 9.52
CA ALA A 612 -19.73 -13.61 8.14
C ALA A 612 -20.79 -13.27 7.08
N LEU A 613 -22.06 -13.54 7.37
CA LEU A 613 -23.19 -13.24 6.48
C LEU A 613 -23.99 -12.05 7.02
N ALA A 614 -24.18 -11.03 6.19
CA ALA A 614 -25.09 -9.93 6.49
C ALA A 614 -26.54 -10.44 6.62
N PRO A 615 -27.39 -9.82 7.47
CA PRO A 615 -28.78 -10.26 7.66
C PRO A 615 -29.58 -10.42 6.35
N GLU A 616 -29.32 -9.57 5.35
CA GLU A 616 -29.96 -9.64 4.05
C GLU A 616 -29.52 -10.85 3.22
N GLN A 617 -28.23 -11.25 3.33
CA GLN A 617 -27.70 -12.45 2.69
C GLN A 617 -28.30 -13.70 3.35
N GLN A 618 -28.34 -13.73 4.69
CA GLN A 618 -29.00 -14.82 5.44
C GLN A 618 -30.46 -14.98 4.99
N ALA A 619 -31.24 -13.89 5.01
CA ALA A 619 -32.64 -13.89 4.61
C ALA A 619 -32.85 -14.42 3.18
N ARG A 620 -31.96 -14.04 2.25
CA ARG A 620 -31.98 -14.51 0.87
C ARG A 620 -31.77 -16.02 0.77
N TYR A 621 -30.80 -16.57 1.47
CA TYR A 621 -30.53 -18.02 1.42
C TYR A 621 -31.64 -18.82 2.09
N ILE A 622 -32.20 -18.31 3.18
CA ILE A 622 -33.33 -18.92 3.87
C ILE A 622 -34.56 -18.95 2.96
N ASP A 623 -34.94 -17.82 2.35
CA ASP A 623 -36.02 -17.75 1.35
C ASP A 623 -35.78 -18.76 0.22
N PHE A 624 -34.56 -18.81 -0.31
CA PHE A 624 -34.23 -19.71 -1.41
C PHE A 624 -34.40 -21.19 -1.05
N HIS A 625 -33.89 -21.60 0.11
CA HIS A 625 -33.87 -23.01 0.54
C HIS A 625 -35.22 -23.49 1.06
N THR A 626 -36.04 -22.59 1.62
CA THR A 626 -37.40 -22.92 2.08
C THR A 626 -38.41 -23.06 0.93
N ARG A 627 -38.05 -22.68 -0.30
CA ARG A 627 -38.89 -22.96 -1.48
C ARG A 627 -39.13 -24.46 -1.65
N PRO A 628 -40.34 -24.89 -2.05
CA PRO A 628 -40.69 -26.30 -2.16
C PRO A 628 -39.67 -27.11 -2.96
N GLY A 629 -39.16 -28.18 -2.35
CA GLY A 629 -38.23 -29.13 -2.97
C GLY A 629 -36.77 -28.68 -3.07
N THR A 630 -36.42 -27.41 -2.80
CA THR A 630 -35.03 -26.93 -2.93
C THR A 630 -34.11 -27.62 -1.93
N PHE A 631 -34.42 -27.52 -0.63
CA PHE A 631 -33.57 -28.06 0.42
C PHE A 631 -33.42 -29.58 0.32
N HIS A 632 -34.52 -30.30 0.03
CA HIS A 632 -34.46 -31.76 -0.15
C HIS A 632 -33.52 -32.17 -1.28
N ALA A 633 -33.61 -31.49 -2.43
CA ALA A 633 -32.78 -31.77 -3.58
C ALA A 633 -31.31 -31.41 -3.34
N SER A 634 -31.02 -30.32 -2.62
CA SER A 634 -29.64 -29.96 -2.30
C SER A 634 -28.95 -30.98 -1.38
N LEU A 635 -29.69 -31.61 -0.45
CA LEU A 635 -29.16 -32.71 0.37
C LEU A 635 -28.77 -33.95 -0.47
N ASN A 636 -29.29 -34.11 -1.68
CA ASN A 636 -28.93 -35.26 -2.52
C ASN A 636 -27.48 -35.21 -3.01
N TRP A 637 -26.81 -34.05 -2.97
CA TRP A 637 -25.37 -33.95 -3.22
C TRP A 637 -24.58 -34.78 -2.20
N TYR A 638 -24.96 -34.67 -0.91
CA TYR A 638 -24.38 -35.48 0.16
C TYR A 638 -24.83 -36.95 0.07
N ARG A 639 -26.13 -37.20 -0.16
CA ARG A 639 -26.68 -38.57 -0.22
C ARG A 639 -26.14 -39.39 -1.38
N ALA A 640 -25.67 -38.75 -2.45
CA ALA A 640 -24.98 -39.42 -3.54
C ALA A 640 -23.64 -40.06 -3.12
N GLY A 641 -23.11 -39.70 -1.94
CA GLY A 641 -21.97 -40.35 -1.30
C GLY A 641 -20.61 -39.92 -1.82
N THR A 642 -20.54 -39.04 -2.82
CA THR A 642 -19.31 -38.61 -3.52
C THR A 642 -18.16 -38.25 -2.57
N ILE A 643 -18.43 -37.50 -1.48
CA ILE A 643 -17.38 -37.03 -0.57
C ILE A 643 -16.66 -38.21 0.12
N LEU A 644 -17.40 -39.26 0.49
CA LEU A 644 -16.91 -40.35 1.35
C LEU A 644 -16.83 -41.70 0.67
N ASP A 645 -17.22 -41.83 -0.61
CA ASP A 645 -17.30 -43.12 -1.29
C ASP A 645 -15.93 -43.81 -1.43
N GLY A 646 -14.84 -43.03 -1.47
CA GLY A 646 -13.46 -43.50 -1.60
C GLY A 646 -13.20 -44.38 -2.83
N ARG A 647 -14.10 -44.38 -3.82
CA ARG A 647 -14.18 -45.41 -4.87
C ARG A 647 -13.50 -45.00 -6.18
N SER A 648 -13.18 -43.73 -6.38
CA SER A 648 -12.53 -43.24 -7.59
C SER A 648 -11.52 -42.14 -7.27
N ALA A 649 -10.28 -42.28 -7.74
CA ALA A 649 -9.31 -41.19 -7.68
C ALA A 649 -9.65 -40.15 -8.75
N LEU A 650 -9.81 -38.89 -8.35
CA LEU A 650 -10.02 -37.77 -9.27
C LEU A 650 -8.84 -37.60 -10.23
N GLY A 651 -7.63 -37.92 -9.76
CA GLY A 651 -6.40 -37.78 -10.52
C GLY A 651 -5.80 -36.38 -10.42
N LYS A 652 -4.71 -36.13 -11.15
CA LYS A 652 -3.98 -34.86 -11.05
C LYS A 652 -4.60 -33.77 -11.90
N VAL A 653 -4.58 -32.54 -11.38
CA VAL A 653 -5.05 -31.34 -12.08
C VAL A 653 -3.88 -30.69 -12.83
N PRO A 654 -3.93 -30.59 -14.18
CA PRO A 654 -2.82 -30.04 -14.96
C PRO A 654 -2.90 -28.52 -15.19
N VAL A 655 -4.03 -27.88 -14.90
CA VAL A 655 -4.24 -26.44 -15.14
C VAL A 655 -3.67 -25.56 -14.01
N PRO A 656 -3.32 -24.30 -14.27
CA PRO A 656 -2.97 -23.34 -13.22
C PRO A 656 -4.07 -23.25 -12.17
N THR A 657 -3.69 -23.42 -10.90
CA THR A 657 -4.63 -23.64 -9.82
C THR A 657 -4.27 -22.80 -8.58
N THR A 658 -5.25 -22.07 -8.07
CA THR A 658 -5.21 -21.47 -6.74
C THR A 658 -6.21 -22.17 -5.83
N PHE A 659 -5.77 -22.54 -4.62
CA PHE A 659 -6.66 -23.01 -3.56
C PHE A 659 -6.62 -22.03 -2.39
N ILE A 660 -7.78 -21.50 -2.01
CA ILE A 660 -7.95 -20.58 -0.88
C ILE A 660 -8.63 -21.35 0.25
N TRP A 661 -8.00 -21.36 1.42
CA TRP A 661 -8.45 -22.09 2.61
C TRP A 661 -8.19 -21.25 3.88
N SER A 662 -8.93 -21.50 4.95
CA SER A 662 -8.81 -20.77 6.22
C SER A 662 -8.55 -21.73 7.37
N GLU A 663 -7.69 -21.34 8.31
CA GLU A 663 -7.38 -22.13 9.51
C GLU A 663 -8.60 -22.31 10.43
N GLU A 664 -9.58 -21.42 10.36
CA GLU A 664 -10.83 -21.46 11.11
C GLU A 664 -11.98 -22.17 10.36
N ASP A 665 -11.70 -22.83 9.23
CA ASP A 665 -12.71 -23.63 8.53
C ASP A 665 -13.05 -24.91 9.29
N GLU A 666 -14.29 -25.00 9.79
CA GLU A 666 -14.76 -26.15 10.57
C GLU A 666 -15.02 -27.43 9.73
N SER A 667 -15.00 -27.33 8.40
CA SER A 667 -15.31 -28.44 7.48
C SER A 667 -14.06 -29.15 6.95
N VAL A 668 -12.90 -28.50 7.01
CA VAL A 668 -11.65 -28.94 6.36
C VAL A 668 -10.46 -28.78 7.30
N SER A 669 -9.83 -29.91 7.63
CA SER A 669 -8.59 -29.96 8.41
C SER A 669 -7.38 -29.37 7.67
N THR A 670 -6.39 -28.92 8.43
CA THR A 670 -5.06 -28.51 7.92
C THR A 670 -4.43 -29.61 7.06
N MET A 671 -4.53 -30.88 7.49
CA MET A 671 -3.98 -32.00 6.71
C MET A 671 -4.63 -32.11 5.33
N ALA A 672 -5.96 -32.00 5.24
CA ALA A 672 -6.66 -32.05 3.96
C ALA A 672 -6.27 -30.87 3.06
N ALA A 673 -6.14 -29.67 3.64
CA ALA A 673 -5.76 -28.47 2.91
C ALA A 673 -4.33 -28.54 2.36
N GLU A 674 -3.34 -28.77 3.22
CA GLU A 674 -1.92 -28.80 2.85
C GLU A 674 -1.58 -29.95 1.89
N SER A 675 -2.31 -31.07 1.97
CA SER A 675 -2.11 -32.22 1.07
C SER A 675 -2.62 -31.97 -0.36
N THR A 676 -3.40 -30.92 -0.59
CA THR A 676 -4.01 -30.61 -1.90
C THR A 676 -2.97 -30.49 -3.02
N GLY A 677 -1.84 -29.84 -2.73
CA GLY A 677 -0.79 -29.61 -3.74
C GLY A 677 -0.23 -30.88 -4.37
N ALA A 678 -0.28 -32.03 -3.67
CA ALA A 678 0.19 -33.32 -4.20
C ALA A 678 -0.64 -33.81 -5.42
N PHE A 679 -1.88 -33.32 -5.54
CA PHE A 679 -2.82 -33.68 -6.60
C PHE A 679 -2.89 -32.62 -7.70
N VAL A 680 -2.04 -31.59 -7.67
CA VAL A 680 -1.91 -30.60 -8.74
C VAL A 680 -0.59 -30.80 -9.46
N SER A 681 -0.65 -30.99 -10.78
CA SER A 681 0.52 -31.11 -11.66
C SER A 681 0.83 -29.81 -12.42
N GLY A 682 -0.13 -28.90 -12.54
CA GLY A 682 0.09 -27.55 -13.04
C GLY A 682 0.67 -26.60 -11.98
N PRO A 683 0.88 -25.32 -12.31
CA PRO A 683 1.24 -24.29 -11.34
C PRO A 683 0.22 -24.25 -10.20
N TYR A 684 0.69 -24.35 -8.95
CA TYR A 684 -0.15 -24.43 -7.77
C TYR A 684 0.19 -23.33 -6.76
N ARG A 685 -0.86 -22.75 -6.17
CA ARG A 685 -0.75 -21.81 -5.05
C ARG A 685 -1.79 -22.16 -3.98
N LEU A 686 -1.34 -22.36 -2.75
CA LEU A 686 -2.18 -22.38 -1.56
C LEU A 686 -2.18 -20.97 -0.94
N VAL A 687 -3.37 -20.43 -0.67
CA VAL A 687 -3.58 -19.18 0.06
C VAL A 687 -4.26 -19.55 1.37
N THR A 688 -3.55 -19.35 2.48
CA THR A 688 -4.06 -19.65 3.83
C THR A 688 -4.52 -18.36 4.50
N LEU A 689 -5.78 -18.33 4.93
CA LEU A 689 -6.41 -17.23 5.64
C LEU A 689 -6.43 -17.51 7.14
N LYS A 690 -6.48 -16.43 7.93
CA LYS A 690 -6.61 -16.45 9.39
C LYS A 690 -7.73 -15.51 9.82
N GLY A 691 -8.51 -15.92 10.80
CA GLY A 691 -9.69 -15.24 11.30
C GLY A 691 -10.84 -15.16 10.29
N VAL A 692 -10.92 -16.09 9.32
CA VAL A 692 -11.98 -16.11 8.29
C VAL A 692 -12.70 -17.45 8.36
N SER A 693 -14.03 -17.47 8.31
CA SER A 693 -14.77 -18.73 8.37
C SER A 693 -14.80 -19.46 7.01
N HIS A 694 -15.62 -20.51 6.93
CA HIS A 694 -15.91 -21.23 5.69
C HIS A 694 -16.55 -20.32 4.59
N TRP A 695 -17.18 -19.20 4.97
CA TRP A 695 -17.91 -18.29 4.07
C TRP A 695 -17.02 -17.23 3.40
N GLN A 696 -15.85 -17.66 2.94
CA GLN A 696 -14.79 -16.80 2.40
C GLN A 696 -15.25 -15.85 1.28
N PRO A 697 -16.10 -16.24 0.31
CA PRO A 697 -16.58 -15.31 -0.72
C PRO A 697 -17.49 -14.19 -0.17
N GLN A 698 -18.02 -14.33 1.05
CA GLN A 698 -18.85 -13.31 1.71
C GLN A 698 -18.05 -12.46 2.70
N GLU A 699 -17.08 -13.04 3.41
CA GLU A 699 -16.24 -12.31 4.37
C GLU A 699 -15.13 -11.50 3.72
N VAL A 700 -14.45 -12.09 2.73
CA VAL A 700 -13.28 -11.50 2.07
C VAL A 700 -13.44 -11.48 0.54
N PRO A 701 -14.57 -10.96 0.00
CA PRO A 701 -14.86 -11.00 -1.43
C PRO A 701 -13.78 -10.32 -2.29
N GLY A 702 -13.15 -9.26 -1.77
CA GLY A 702 -12.05 -8.57 -2.44
C GLY A 702 -10.82 -9.46 -2.63
N LEU A 703 -10.42 -10.20 -1.59
CA LEU A 703 -9.29 -11.13 -1.64
C LEU A 703 -9.58 -12.30 -2.58
N VAL A 704 -10.77 -12.90 -2.47
CA VAL A 704 -11.20 -13.99 -3.36
C VAL A 704 -11.15 -13.52 -4.82
N ALA A 705 -11.68 -12.33 -5.12
CA ALA A 705 -11.61 -11.76 -6.46
C ALA A 705 -10.17 -11.50 -6.92
N GLU A 706 -9.29 -10.99 -6.05
CA GLU A 706 -7.89 -10.75 -6.37
C GLU A 706 -7.17 -12.04 -6.76
N GLU A 707 -7.34 -13.12 -5.99
CA GLU A 707 -6.70 -14.40 -6.29
C GLU A 707 -7.24 -15.05 -7.58
N ILE A 708 -8.53 -14.85 -7.89
CA ILE A 708 -9.10 -15.22 -9.20
C ILE A 708 -8.39 -14.43 -10.32
N LEU A 709 -8.32 -13.11 -10.20
CA LEU A 709 -7.69 -12.26 -11.23
C LEU A 709 -6.20 -12.55 -11.39
N ARG A 710 -5.51 -12.89 -10.30
CA ARG A 710 -4.09 -13.24 -10.31
C ARG A 710 -3.82 -14.50 -11.13
N VAL A 711 -4.63 -15.55 -10.97
CA VAL A 711 -4.43 -16.79 -11.75
C VAL A 711 -4.83 -16.59 -13.22
N VAL A 712 -5.87 -15.79 -13.48
CA VAL A 712 -6.28 -15.40 -14.84
C VAL A 712 -5.14 -14.66 -15.57
N ALA A 713 -4.56 -13.63 -14.96
CA ALA A 713 -3.52 -12.80 -15.58
C ALA A 713 -2.22 -13.55 -15.90
N LYS A 714 -1.94 -14.65 -15.18
CA LYS A 714 -0.78 -15.52 -15.44
C LYS A 714 -0.96 -16.46 -16.64
N GLU A 715 -2.19 -16.69 -17.10
CA GLU A 715 -2.47 -17.50 -18.29
C GLU A 715 -2.38 -16.68 -19.59
N THR A 716 -2.66 -15.37 -19.51
CA THR A 716 -2.62 -14.45 -20.66
C THR A 716 -1.20 -13.97 -21.02
N ARG A 717 -0.19 -14.28 -20.19
CA ARG A 717 1.24 -14.01 -20.45
C ARG A 717 1.95 -15.31 -20.83
#